data_AF-A0A8S2Q948-F1
#
_entry.id   AF-A0A8S2Q948-F1
#
_cell.length_a   1.000
_cell.length_b   1.000
_cell.length_c   1.000
_cell.angle_alpha   90.00
_cell.angle_beta   90.00
_cell.angle_gamma   90.00
#
_symmetry.space_group_name_H-M   'P 1'
#
loop_
_entity.id
_entity.type
_entity.pdbx_description
1 polymer ?
#
loop_
_entity_poly.entity_id
_entity_poly.type
_entity_poly.pdbx_seq_one_letter_code
_entity_poly.pdbx_strand_id
1 'polypeptide(L)'
;MSYSIYDYIQSYCFPHLKSPEQRTAAAAAAIKTNIIEQSIRDIRDFFSQRRLIFMNDTSSTDTYLFLSLSQLLWHTPSRTSLSNSLKPYFYPLPITLHKYYKNFFLDLLQIKIQIDGKDLLNIIEQIKKKYGTKPIDKDDLTLLQNIYALIIEQYSNVFNSNIILHLPNVDCVLHPGSTLFFYPFEREHILSNPSSSSQDEHYVHPSIDRRVCLKAGVKVRKSPTNTTTASTPMPVPTPSTESQTATTSLSANAPSRVFPKIFGNKKLESILARLDDPHINPQLVENMDELNPNIVLEFLLELNKHTQITNNLSDDDIVIILKYFNDFLIHGYQGNFQKLRELKIYKPLWGTISSDDKQQQQQQQMPIQQCCSLENFSHVYVLHEEWSNIIRRSFKRNFFTEQFHEKKTVLLMQKKIEPLSKIFSHVRFNILSDLEIFLQLCLPYFRKLDVKSQGNLLKYFIEDIDDKLFPHEKEQCRKQLHDHLEIFTQTLTNNNEHVQKLSTGIAKTSRDPPEICAIYELYDPNMKNSRSILDVHHFPDEQFNTPTLLKFLKECGLRSYISTDKCKQIMESIQVSVKQDGWTNELRKRSKYLYEHLLANWTRYDNSILDYKFLEPYQMHSENDELLQLHEQYTNSSEPNPKDSFRFTCIKISDGELLKYAKLCWTSSYLLPEFIRLDYFNDSNDRQESIDQNALEFFKLNKKPSYALVQKNLANLAKIFSLKNEKFNDTNTSPKQISQHIIDDILMPVLKPIYNYFLHEIKVERRTEIYKELEDREFIYSRTRRQFLQAKFFCLNLPVTDEIPPFIFSLDNDFYQFKDFFLQIGTKSEPHPMLYGDILRKLSKVCDQDYLNSNELCKSLKAMECFFKYLATSTTVNSQTKLP
;
A
#
# COMPACT_ATOMS: atom_id res chain seq x y z
N MET A 1 37.51 -7.90 45.63
CA MET A 1 38.76 -8.62 45.97
C MET A 1 39.17 -9.71 44.97
N SER A 2 38.26 -10.44 44.33
CA SER A 2 38.47 -11.86 43.95
C SER A 2 39.65 -12.25 43.03
N TYR A 3 39.96 -11.53 41.94
CA TYR A 3 40.82 -12.10 40.88
C TYR A 3 42.23 -11.51 40.70
N SER A 4 42.69 -10.53 41.50
CA SER A 4 44.06 -9.99 41.33
C SER A 4 44.71 -9.30 42.56
N ILE A 5 44.79 -9.83 43.78
CA ILE A 5 44.53 -11.17 44.37
C ILE A 5 44.97 -12.39 43.57
N TYR A 6 44.08 -13.02 42.80
CA TYR A 6 44.33 -14.39 42.37
C TYR A 6 45.45 -14.45 41.35
N ASP A 7 45.29 -13.63 40.32
CA ASP A 7 46.33 -13.22 39.41
C ASP A 7 46.91 -11.89 39.89
N TYR A 8 47.45 -11.86 41.13
CA TYR A 8 48.08 -10.68 41.74
C TYR A 8 49.38 -10.31 40.99
N ILE A 9 49.18 -9.73 39.80
CA ILE A 9 50.07 -9.81 38.65
C ILE A 9 50.46 -11.28 38.47
N GLN A 10 49.76 -12.06 37.65
CA GLN A 10 49.95 -13.52 37.57
C GLN A 10 51.42 -13.88 37.24
N SER A 11 52.16 -14.27 38.28
CA SER A 11 53.63 -14.34 38.32
C SER A 11 54.40 -13.06 37.93
N TYR A 12 54.03 -11.91 38.50
CA TYR A 12 54.79 -10.64 38.55
C TYR A 12 55.55 -10.33 37.23
N CYS A 13 54.77 -10.08 36.16
CA CYS A 13 55.17 -9.95 34.75
C CYS A 13 55.15 -11.24 33.90
N PHE A 14 54.46 -12.30 34.35
CA PHE A 14 53.97 -13.44 33.53
C PHE A 14 55.01 -14.26 32.71
N PRO A 15 56.09 -14.85 33.27
CA PRO A 15 57.09 -15.57 32.46
C PRO A 15 56.58 -16.83 31.74
N HIS A 16 55.88 -17.73 32.45
CA HIS A 16 55.48 -19.05 31.94
C HIS A 16 54.09 -19.44 32.47
N LEU A 17 53.06 -19.32 31.63
CA LEU A 17 51.70 -19.77 31.96
C LEU A 17 51.63 -21.30 31.99
N LYS A 18 50.83 -21.84 32.92
CA LYS A 18 51.05 -23.19 33.46
C LYS A 18 50.10 -24.24 32.87
N SER A 19 50.63 -25.14 32.04
CA SER A 19 50.30 -26.56 32.14
C SER A 19 51.42 -27.31 32.89
N PRO A 20 51.19 -28.54 33.41
CA PRO A 20 52.26 -29.32 34.03
C PRO A 20 53.33 -29.80 33.04
N GLU A 21 52.96 -30.02 31.78
CA GLU A 21 53.71 -30.85 30.83
C GLU A 21 54.83 -30.13 30.09
N GLN A 22 54.79 -28.79 29.97
CA GLN A 22 55.79 -28.02 29.20
C GLN A 22 57.02 -27.56 30.02
N ARG A 23 57.15 -27.97 31.29
CA ARG A 23 58.19 -27.46 32.21
C ARG A 23 59.64 -27.83 31.84
N THR A 24 59.85 -28.83 31.00
CA THR A 24 61.19 -29.35 30.64
C THR A 24 61.85 -28.67 29.44
N ALA A 25 61.15 -27.81 28.69
CA ALA A 25 61.68 -27.20 27.46
C ALA A 25 62.10 -25.72 27.59
N ALA A 26 61.56 -24.98 28.57
CA ALA A 26 61.63 -23.50 28.58
C ALA A 26 62.79 -22.89 29.41
N ALA A 27 63.63 -23.70 30.05
CA ALA A 27 64.63 -23.25 31.03
C ALA A 27 65.86 -22.49 30.45
N ALA A 28 65.84 -22.12 29.17
CA ALA A 28 67.00 -21.57 28.44
C ALA A 28 66.88 -20.08 28.04
N ALA A 29 65.76 -19.41 28.31
CA ALA A 29 65.51 -18.03 27.88
C ALA A 29 65.69 -17.01 29.03
N ALA A 30 66.85 -16.38 29.09
CA ALA A 30 67.15 -15.34 30.08
C ALA A 30 66.41 -14.02 29.79
N ILE A 31 65.31 -13.75 30.52
CA ILE A 31 64.58 -12.49 30.46
C ILE A 31 65.44 -11.37 31.07
N LYS A 32 65.63 -10.27 30.33
CA LYS A 32 66.47 -9.14 30.77
C LYS A 32 65.78 -8.31 31.86
N THR A 33 66.49 -8.04 32.96
CA THR A 33 66.01 -7.34 34.17
C THR A 33 65.26 -6.03 33.87
N ASN A 34 65.74 -5.25 32.89
CA ASN A 34 65.14 -3.96 32.49
C ASN A 34 63.65 -4.06 32.12
N ILE A 35 63.18 -5.21 31.60
CA ILE A 35 61.77 -5.40 31.23
C ILE A 35 60.89 -5.47 32.49
N ILE A 36 61.38 -6.09 33.55
CA ILE A 36 60.70 -6.18 34.85
C ILE A 36 60.69 -4.79 35.52
N GLU A 37 61.81 -4.06 35.50
CA GLU A 37 61.88 -2.70 36.07
C GLU A 37 60.96 -1.70 35.35
N GLN A 38 60.86 -1.78 34.02
CA GLN A 38 59.90 -0.97 33.26
C GLN A 38 58.46 -1.35 33.61
N SER A 39 58.14 -2.65 33.66
CA SER A 39 56.80 -3.13 34.03
C SER A 39 56.40 -2.71 35.46
N ILE A 40 57.34 -2.73 36.41
CA ILE A 40 57.16 -2.19 37.78
C ILE A 40 56.80 -0.71 37.74
N ARG A 41 57.49 0.08 36.90
CA ARG A 41 57.23 1.51 36.73
C ARG A 41 55.86 1.76 36.11
N ASP A 42 55.52 1.06 35.03
CA ASP A 42 54.24 1.20 34.34
C ASP A 42 53.06 0.83 35.26
N ILE A 43 53.22 -0.19 36.11
CA ILE A 43 52.22 -0.57 37.12
C ILE A 43 52.09 0.50 38.23
N ARG A 44 53.21 1.09 38.69
CA ARG A 44 53.20 2.21 39.65
C ARG A 44 52.52 3.44 39.05
N ASP A 45 52.86 3.81 37.82
CA ASP A 45 52.29 4.96 37.12
C ASP A 45 50.78 4.74 36.90
N PHE A 46 50.36 3.54 36.46
CA PHE A 46 48.96 3.15 36.33
C PHE A 46 48.16 3.31 37.64
N PHE A 47 48.67 2.78 38.77
CA PHE A 47 47.98 2.87 40.06
C PHE A 47 48.15 4.23 40.77
N SER A 48 49.12 5.06 40.40
CA SER A 48 49.20 6.45 40.89
C SER A 48 48.22 7.38 40.19
N GLN A 49 47.95 7.13 38.90
CA GLN A 49 47.00 7.91 38.09
C GLN A 49 45.54 7.49 38.28
N ARG A 50 45.29 6.28 38.81
CA ARG A 50 43.93 5.72 39.02
C ARG A 50 43.62 5.54 40.49
N ARG A 51 42.35 5.74 40.87
CA ARG A 51 41.88 5.44 42.23
C ARG A 51 41.47 3.96 42.33
N LEU A 52 41.94 3.27 43.36
CA LEU A 52 41.63 1.88 43.70
C LEU A 52 40.27 1.75 44.39
N ILE A 53 39.51 0.68 44.09
CA ILE A 53 38.29 0.35 44.83
C ILE A 53 38.66 -0.28 46.18
N PHE A 54 38.42 0.46 47.25
CA PHE A 54 38.59 0.06 48.64
C PHE A 54 37.28 -0.48 49.20
N MET A 55 37.34 -1.64 49.88
CA MET A 55 36.22 -2.30 50.56
C MET A 55 36.44 -2.14 52.06
N ASN A 56 35.63 -1.32 52.75
CA ASN A 56 35.80 -1.06 54.19
C ASN A 56 35.07 -2.11 55.04
N ASP A 57 35.80 -3.10 55.52
CA ASP A 57 35.26 -4.18 56.36
C ASP A 57 34.86 -3.73 57.79
N THR A 58 34.00 -4.51 58.44
CA THR A 58 33.72 -4.59 59.90
C THR A 58 32.87 -3.54 60.67
N SER A 59 32.30 -2.46 60.12
CA SER A 59 31.47 -1.55 60.97
C SER A 59 30.26 -0.80 60.40
N SER A 60 30.03 -0.76 59.08
CA SER A 60 28.86 -0.08 58.49
C SER A 60 28.54 -0.65 57.11
N THR A 61 27.27 -0.53 56.70
CA THR A 61 26.72 -1.02 55.42
C THR A 61 27.59 -0.69 54.20
N ASP A 62 27.65 -1.64 53.26
CA ASP A 62 28.27 -1.60 51.92
C ASP A 62 28.74 -0.22 51.43
N THR A 63 29.97 0.15 51.80
CA THR A 63 30.58 1.42 51.42
C THR A 63 31.89 1.18 50.66
N TYR A 64 31.80 1.35 49.34
CA TYR A 64 32.89 1.21 48.38
C TYR A 64 33.49 2.57 48.07
N LEU A 65 34.81 2.71 48.14
CA LEU A 65 35.48 4.01 47.99
C LEU A 65 36.61 3.96 46.97
N PHE A 66 36.66 4.96 46.08
CA PHE A 66 37.77 5.14 45.15
C PHE A 66 38.90 5.94 45.82
N LEU A 67 40.00 5.27 46.18
CA LEU A 67 41.14 5.87 46.90
C LEU A 67 42.41 5.91 46.05
N SER A 68 43.14 7.03 46.07
CA SER A 68 44.51 7.07 45.52
C SER A 68 45.49 6.31 46.44
N LEU A 69 46.62 5.84 45.90
CA LEU A 69 47.69 5.19 46.69
C LEU A 69 48.14 6.04 47.88
N SER A 70 48.20 7.37 47.69
CA SER A 70 48.54 8.36 48.71
C SER A 70 47.55 8.48 49.87
N GLN A 71 46.34 7.92 49.77
CA GLN A 71 45.33 7.91 50.84
C GLN A 71 45.30 6.58 51.61
N LEU A 72 46.13 5.59 51.24
CA LEU A 72 46.21 4.30 51.90
C LEU A 72 47.32 4.28 52.95
N LEU A 73 47.13 3.50 54.02
CA LEU A 73 48.14 3.26 55.06
C LEU A 73 48.23 1.77 55.38
N TRP A 74 49.44 1.28 55.60
CA TRP A 74 49.65 -0.12 55.97
C TRP A 74 49.28 -0.44 57.43
N HIS A 75 49.41 0.51 58.35
CA HIS A 75 49.07 0.30 59.76
C HIS A 75 48.22 1.44 60.34
N THR A 76 47.22 1.07 61.13
CA THR A 76 46.49 1.98 62.01
C THR A 76 47.42 2.45 63.15
N PRO A 77 47.44 3.74 63.53
CA PRO A 77 48.21 4.21 64.68
C PRO A 77 47.94 3.40 65.96
N SER A 78 49.00 3.05 66.69
CA SER A 78 48.97 1.96 67.67
C SER A 78 48.36 2.37 69.03
N ARG A 79 47.11 1.98 69.26
CA ARG A 79 46.52 1.65 70.58
C ARG A 79 46.74 2.67 71.74
N THR A 80 46.60 3.96 71.49
CA THR A 80 46.24 4.94 72.54
C THR A 80 45.06 5.81 72.12
N SER A 81 43.91 5.56 72.78
CA SER A 81 42.72 6.43 72.98
C SER A 81 41.98 7.11 71.80
N LEU A 82 42.58 7.38 70.65
CA LEU A 82 41.93 8.12 69.54
C LEU A 82 41.36 7.20 68.45
N SER A 83 40.32 6.45 68.81
CA SER A 83 39.51 5.70 67.86
C SER A 83 38.49 6.60 67.14
N ASN A 84 38.89 7.26 66.05
CA ASN A 84 38.22 7.17 64.75
C ASN A 84 38.74 8.17 63.69
N SER A 85 38.58 7.75 62.42
CA SER A 85 38.62 8.56 61.19
C SER A 85 39.69 9.66 61.07
N LEU A 86 40.77 9.33 60.35
CA LEU A 86 41.45 10.26 59.44
C LEU A 86 40.84 10.28 58.02
N LYS A 87 39.69 9.60 57.86
CA LYS A 87 38.84 9.68 56.66
C LYS A 87 38.29 11.11 56.52
N PRO A 88 38.13 11.66 55.29
CA PRO A 88 38.35 11.03 53.99
C PRO A 88 39.79 11.11 53.43
N TYR A 89 40.77 11.51 54.24
CA TYR A 89 42.14 11.76 53.77
C TYR A 89 43.03 10.52 53.86
N PHE A 90 42.90 9.71 54.92
CA PHE A 90 43.64 8.45 55.08
C PHE A 90 42.77 7.28 55.52
N TYR A 91 43.06 6.11 54.96
CA TYR A 91 42.38 4.84 55.20
C TYR A 91 43.40 3.75 55.53
N PRO A 92 43.33 3.12 56.72
CA PRO A 92 44.13 1.94 57.02
C PRO A 92 43.65 0.77 56.17
N LEU A 93 44.59 0.02 55.59
CA LEU A 93 44.28 -1.21 54.88
C LEU A 93 43.61 -2.23 55.82
N PRO A 94 42.62 -3.02 55.35
CA PRO A 94 42.06 -4.12 56.12
C PRO A 94 43.12 -5.15 56.49
N ILE A 95 43.06 -5.64 57.74
CA ILE A 95 44.00 -6.65 58.28
C ILE A 95 43.99 -7.93 57.43
N THR A 96 42.88 -8.24 56.78
CA THR A 96 42.75 -9.32 55.78
C THR A 96 43.69 -9.15 54.60
N LEU A 97 43.87 -7.92 54.07
CA LEU A 97 44.83 -7.66 53.00
C LEU A 97 46.29 -7.73 53.49
N HIS A 98 46.56 -7.39 54.76
CA HIS A 98 47.93 -7.39 55.28
C HIS A 98 48.61 -8.76 55.22
N LYS A 99 47.85 -9.83 55.44
CA LYS A 99 48.37 -11.20 55.47
C LYS A 99 48.80 -11.70 54.07
N TYR A 100 48.13 -11.25 53.02
CA TYR A 100 48.25 -11.85 51.68
C TYR A 100 48.92 -10.95 50.64
N TYR A 101 48.90 -9.61 50.82
CA TYR A 101 49.37 -8.64 49.81
C TYR A 101 50.42 -7.66 50.34
N LYS A 102 51.23 -8.09 51.33
CA LYS A 102 52.32 -7.28 51.89
C LYS A 102 53.26 -6.75 50.81
N ASN A 103 53.76 -7.64 49.96
CA ASN A 103 54.71 -7.27 48.92
C ASN A 103 54.07 -6.44 47.79
N PHE A 104 52.73 -6.50 47.64
CA PHE A 104 52.02 -5.58 46.75
C PHE A 104 52.06 -4.17 47.29
N PHE A 105 51.54 -3.99 48.51
CA PHE A 105 51.27 -2.67 49.05
C PHE A 105 52.53 -1.96 49.54
N LEU A 106 53.52 -2.71 50.06
CA LEU A 106 54.81 -2.16 50.50
C LEU A 106 55.86 -2.14 49.37
N ASP A 107 56.17 -3.28 48.76
CA ASP A 107 57.36 -3.36 47.89
C ASP A 107 57.06 -2.82 46.47
N LEU A 108 55.92 -3.22 45.88
CA LEU A 108 55.51 -2.72 44.57
C LEU A 108 54.91 -1.32 44.63
N LEU A 109 53.89 -1.08 45.48
CA LEU A 109 53.15 0.20 45.49
C LEU A 109 53.70 1.26 46.45
N GLN A 110 54.62 0.90 47.36
CA GLN A 110 55.29 1.83 48.28
C GLN A 110 54.32 2.68 49.14
N ILE A 111 53.21 2.08 49.56
CA ILE A 111 52.23 2.70 50.46
C ILE A 111 52.87 2.99 51.82
N LYS A 112 52.57 4.16 52.39
CA LYS A 112 53.14 4.61 53.67
C LYS A 112 52.81 3.62 54.80
N ILE A 113 53.86 3.24 55.54
CA ILE A 113 53.73 2.34 56.69
C ILE A 113 53.05 3.04 57.87
N GLN A 114 53.43 4.30 58.10
CA GLN A 114 52.92 5.17 59.14
C GLN A 114 52.79 6.60 58.60
N ILE A 115 51.97 7.40 59.26
CA ILE A 115 51.79 8.83 59.00
C ILE A 115 52.97 9.60 59.60
N ASP A 116 53.39 10.69 58.98
CA ASP A 116 54.34 11.63 59.58
C ASP A 116 53.71 13.01 59.89
N GLY A 117 54.42 13.84 60.66
CA GLY A 117 53.91 15.15 61.08
C GLY A 117 53.66 16.13 59.92
N LYS A 118 54.25 15.92 58.73
CA LYS A 118 53.98 16.73 57.53
C LYS A 118 52.70 16.27 56.86
N ASP A 119 52.38 14.97 56.85
CA ASP A 119 51.09 14.48 56.36
C ASP A 119 49.93 15.11 57.13
N LEU A 120 50.02 15.17 58.46
CA LEU A 120 48.99 15.78 59.31
C LEU A 120 48.80 17.28 59.01
N LEU A 121 49.88 18.02 58.80
CA LEU A 121 49.83 19.41 58.35
C LEU A 121 49.26 19.56 56.92
N ASN A 122 49.57 18.63 56.02
CA ASN A 122 49.02 18.63 54.66
C ASN A 122 47.50 18.43 54.68
N ILE A 123 46.94 17.67 55.63
CA ILE A 123 45.47 17.58 55.80
C ILE A 123 44.90 18.93 56.27
N ILE A 124 45.54 19.60 57.23
CA ILE A 124 45.10 20.93 57.71
C ILE A 124 45.10 21.94 56.57
N GLU A 125 46.16 21.99 55.75
CA GLU A 125 46.21 22.85 54.55
C GLU A 125 45.22 22.42 53.45
N GLN A 126 44.89 21.14 53.32
CA GLN A 126 43.83 20.68 52.42
C GLN A 126 42.43 21.11 52.88
N ILE A 127 42.12 20.99 54.17
CA ILE A 127 40.84 21.45 54.74
C ILE A 127 40.76 22.99 54.62
N LYS A 128 41.84 23.71 54.95
CA LYS A 128 41.98 25.15 54.71
C LYS A 128 41.75 25.53 53.25
N LYS A 129 42.24 24.75 52.28
CA LYS A 129 42.00 24.97 50.85
C LYS A 129 40.57 24.61 50.41
N LYS A 130 39.96 23.58 51.01
CA LYS A 130 38.58 23.13 50.75
C LYS A 130 37.55 24.21 51.13
N TYR A 131 37.70 24.81 52.31
CA TYR A 131 36.76 25.82 52.82
C TYR A 131 37.19 27.26 52.55
N GLY A 132 38.49 27.56 52.56
CA GLY A 132 39.01 28.93 52.45
C GLY A 132 38.50 29.78 53.61
N THR A 133 37.65 30.76 53.32
CA THR A 133 36.98 31.63 54.30
C THR A 133 35.57 31.14 54.68
N LYS A 134 35.19 29.90 54.34
CA LYS A 134 33.89 29.30 54.68
C LYS A 134 33.93 28.50 55.99
N PRO A 135 32.77 28.29 56.64
CA PRO A 135 32.62 27.32 57.72
C PRO A 135 33.04 25.90 57.30
N ILE A 136 33.87 25.25 58.11
CA ILE A 136 34.08 23.80 58.05
C ILE A 136 32.81 23.09 58.55
N ASP A 137 32.48 21.93 57.97
CA ASP A 137 31.38 21.10 58.48
C ASP A 137 31.75 20.36 59.78
N LYS A 138 30.76 19.73 60.41
CA LYS A 138 30.93 19.05 61.71
C LYS A 138 31.97 17.92 61.67
N ASP A 139 32.12 17.27 60.53
CA ASP A 139 32.91 16.04 60.41
C ASP A 139 34.38 16.38 60.13
N ASP A 140 34.67 17.30 59.20
CA ASP A 140 36.03 17.84 59.03
C ASP A 140 36.49 18.64 60.27
N LEU A 141 35.58 19.28 61.03
CA LEU A 141 35.89 19.91 62.32
C LEU A 141 36.26 18.89 63.41
N THR A 142 35.63 17.73 63.41
CA THR A 142 35.93 16.63 64.34
C THR A 142 37.26 15.96 63.96
N LEU A 143 37.49 15.75 62.66
CA LEU A 143 38.77 15.33 62.11
C LEU A 143 39.91 16.29 62.50
N LEU A 144 39.72 17.60 62.39
CA LEU A 144 40.72 18.58 62.81
C LEU A 144 41.05 18.49 64.30
N GLN A 145 40.06 18.29 65.18
CA GLN A 145 40.30 18.06 66.62
C GLN A 145 41.20 16.83 66.83
N ASN A 146 40.89 15.72 66.16
CA ASN A 146 41.69 14.49 66.23
C ASN A 146 43.12 14.71 65.70
N ILE A 147 43.29 15.46 64.61
CA ILE A 147 44.59 15.81 64.04
C ILE A 147 45.40 16.69 65.00
N TYR A 148 44.81 17.75 65.57
CA TYR A 148 45.53 18.62 66.51
C TYR A 148 45.94 17.90 67.79
N ALA A 149 45.11 16.97 68.28
CA ALA A 149 45.47 16.08 69.39
C ALA A 149 46.68 15.20 69.01
N LEU A 150 46.64 14.52 67.86
CA LEU A 150 47.75 13.69 67.37
C LEU A 150 49.05 14.48 67.16
N ILE A 151 48.97 15.71 66.63
CA ILE A 151 50.17 16.57 66.46
C ILE A 151 50.75 16.96 67.82
N ILE A 152 49.93 17.27 68.84
CA ILE A 152 50.43 17.58 70.19
C ILE A 152 50.99 16.34 70.90
N GLU A 153 50.34 15.18 70.79
CA GLU A 153 50.65 14.00 71.59
C GLU A 153 51.76 13.14 70.99
N GLN A 154 51.86 13.06 69.66
CA GLN A 154 52.79 12.17 68.96
C GLN A 154 53.84 12.90 68.12
N TYR A 155 53.55 14.12 67.65
CA TYR A 155 54.41 14.87 66.72
C TYR A 155 54.78 16.28 67.21
N SER A 156 54.92 16.46 68.52
CA SER A 156 55.15 17.77 69.16
C SER A 156 56.36 18.54 68.60
N ASN A 157 57.36 17.83 68.08
CA ASN A 157 58.53 18.40 67.38
C ASN A 157 58.17 19.23 66.13
N VAL A 158 56.99 19.04 65.52
CA VAL A 158 56.51 19.81 64.36
C VAL A 158 56.37 21.30 64.69
N PHE A 159 56.05 21.64 65.95
CA PHE A 159 55.95 23.02 66.43
C PHE A 159 57.30 23.73 66.59
N ASN A 160 58.43 23.04 66.40
CA ASN A 160 59.77 23.65 66.45
C ASN A 160 60.17 24.30 65.11
N SER A 161 59.40 24.05 64.05
CA SER A 161 59.48 24.78 62.77
C SER A 161 58.48 25.94 62.75
N ASN A 162 58.84 27.04 62.07
CA ASN A 162 58.04 28.28 61.95
C ASN A 162 56.76 28.08 61.09
N ILE A 163 55.80 27.31 61.60
CA ILE A 163 54.60 26.89 60.88
C ILE A 163 53.39 27.63 61.45
N ILE A 164 52.70 28.38 60.59
CA ILE A 164 51.50 29.14 60.96
C ILE A 164 50.32 28.16 61.05
N LEU A 165 50.06 27.62 62.24
CA LEU A 165 48.91 26.76 62.45
C LEU A 165 47.61 27.58 62.33
N HIS A 166 46.72 27.15 61.45
CA HIS A 166 45.38 27.70 61.30
C HIS A 166 44.42 26.88 62.15
N LEU A 167 43.49 27.53 62.86
CA LEU A 167 42.46 26.84 63.66
C LEU A 167 41.06 27.30 63.22
N PRO A 168 40.00 26.50 63.42
CA PRO A 168 38.63 26.91 63.15
C PRO A 168 38.19 28.01 64.13
N ASN A 169 37.39 28.94 63.64
CA ASN A 169 36.66 29.93 64.43
C ASN A 169 35.27 29.38 64.88
N VAL A 170 34.42 30.18 65.54
CA VAL A 170 33.10 29.80 66.06
C VAL A 170 32.10 29.55 64.96
N ASP A 171 32.25 30.26 63.84
CA ASP A 171 31.59 29.98 62.56
C ASP A 171 32.34 28.86 61.78
N CYS A 172 33.18 28.07 62.47
CA CYS A 172 34.00 26.98 61.94
C CYS A 172 35.01 27.36 60.83
N VAL A 173 35.32 28.64 60.60
CA VAL A 173 36.23 29.10 59.51
C VAL A 173 37.70 28.98 59.92
N LEU A 174 38.58 28.49 59.04
CA LEU A 174 40.03 28.43 59.32
C LEU A 174 40.71 29.80 59.15
N HIS A 175 41.27 30.33 60.25
CA HIS A 175 42.18 31.49 60.23
C HIS A 175 43.51 31.13 60.89
N PRO A 176 44.62 31.84 60.59
CA PRO A 176 45.83 31.79 61.39
C PRO A 176 45.52 31.94 62.89
N GLY A 177 46.11 31.11 63.74
CA GLY A 177 45.88 31.19 65.18
C GLY A 177 46.09 32.58 65.77
N SER A 178 47.10 33.29 65.27
CA SER A 178 47.47 34.66 65.66
C SER A 178 46.41 35.71 65.32
N THR A 179 45.57 35.44 64.32
CA THR A 179 44.40 36.24 63.93
C THR A 179 43.11 35.56 64.35
N LEU A 180 43.12 34.64 65.33
CA LEU A 180 41.91 34.09 65.92
C LEU A 180 41.57 34.76 67.22
N PHE A 181 40.41 34.34 67.74
CA PHE A 181 39.60 35.22 68.53
C PHE A 181 39.08 34.48 69.87
N PHE A 182 39.17 34.85 71.17
CA PHE A 182 39.08 33.91 72.33
C PHE A 182 37.71 33.89 73.00
N TYR A 183 37.00 32.75 72.94
CA TYR A 183 35.63 32.66 73.45
C TYR A 183 35.54 33.15 74.90
N PRO A 184 34.64 34.11 75.23
CA PRO A 184 34.64 34.75 76.52
C PRO A 184 34.05 33.77 77.52
N PHE A 185 34.69 33.67 78.69
CA PHE A 185 34.32 32.64 79.68
C PHE A 185 33.07 32.99 80.50
N GLU A 186 32.55 34.21 80.34
CA GLU A 186 31.38 34.72 81.05
C GLU A 186 30.08 34.19 80.43
N ARG A 187 29.67 32.99 80.87
CA ARG A 187 28.27 32.60 80.84
C ARG A 187 27.52 33.44 81.87
N GLU A 188 26.80 34.46 81.43
CA GLU A 188 25.40 34.77 81.81
C GLU A 188 24.95 36.15 81.25
N HIS A 189 23.64 36.30 81.02
CA HIS A 189 22.96 37.57 80.76
C HIS A 189 23.51 38.56 79.69
N ILE A 190 23.47 38.21 78.39
CA ILE A 190 23.23 39.20 77.32
C ILE A 190 22.11 38.74 76.38
N LEU A 191 20.86 38.92 76.82
CA LEU A 191 19.67 38.93 75.96
C LEU A 191 19.33 40.36 75.53
N SER A 192 20.26 41.06 74.88
CA SER A 192 20.01 42.32 74.15
C SER A 192 21.21 42.77 73.30
N ASN A 193 20.94 43.13 72.04
CA ASN A 193 21.72 43.96 71.10
C ASN A 193 23.23 44.20 71.32
N PRO A 194 24.07 43.71 70.40
CA PRO A 194 25.39 44.29 70.09
C PRO A 194 25.41 44.86 68.66
N SER A 195 24.79 46.02 68.47
CA SER A 195 25.12 46.96 67.39
C SER A 195 26.39 47.76 67.76
N SER A 196 27.24 48.05 66.77
CA SER A 196 28.55 48.74 66.90
C SER A 196 29.60 48.11 67.83
N SER A 197 30.47 47.25 67.26
CA SER A 197 31.92 47.18 67.56
C SER A 197 32.65 46.28 66.54
N SER A 198 33.82 46.75 66.07
CA SER A 198 34.90 46.07 65.30
C SER A 198 34.58 44.80 64.50
N GLN A 199 34.79 44.80 63.17
CA GLN A 199 34.34 43.70 62.31
C GLN A 199 35.33 42.53 62.11
N ASP A 200 36.63 42.71 62.39
CA ASP A 200 37.73 41.81 61.98
C ASP A 200 38.21 40.81 63.06
N GLU A 201 37.33 40.46 63.98
CA GLU A 201 37.64 39.59 65.11
C GLU A 201 36.90 38.23 64.92
N HIS A 202 37.56 37.07 65.01
CA HIS A 202 37.05 35.74 64.59
C HIS A 202 37.15 34.58 65.63
N TYR A 203 36.24 34.48 66.62
CA TYR A 203 36.50 33.64 67.82
C TYR A 203 36.98 32.20 67.47
N VAL A 204 38.09 31.64 67.96
CA VAL A 204 38.45 30.20 67.90
C VAL A 204 37.30 29.33 68.42
N HIS A 205 37.10 28.19 67.76
CA HIS A 205 36.07 27.23 68.12
C HIS A 205 36.32 26.64 69.52
N PRO A 206 35.33 26.61 70.43
CA PRO A 206 35.53 26.23 71.83
C PRO A 206 35.88 24.74 72.06
N SER A 207 35.75 23.87 71.05
CA SER A 207 36.19 22.47 71.12
C SER A 207 37.69 22.25 70.82
N ILE A 208 38.41 23.28 70.38
CA ILE A 208 39.84 23.15 70.11
C ILE A 208 40.62 23.21 71.42
N ASP A 209 41.41 22.16 71.69
CA ASP A 209 42.19 22.03 72.91
C ASP A 209 43.06 23.29 73.15
N ARG A 210 42.97 23.83 74.36
CA ARG A 210 43.65 25.08 74.74
C ARG A 210 45.17 25.03 74.52
N ARG A 211 45.80 23.84 74.59
CA ARG A 211 47.22 23.61 74.26
C ARG A 211 47.50 23.96 72.79
N VAL A 212 46.59 23.63 71.89
CA VAL A 212 46.65 23.96 70.45
C VAL A 212 46.43 25.46 70.27
N CYS A 213 45.40 26.04 70.89
CA CYS A 213 45.09 27.47 70.82
C CYS A 213 46.25 28.35 71.33
N LEU A 214 46.98 27.90 72.36
CA LEU A 214 48.16 28.57 72.91
C LEU A 214 49.40 28.43 72.03
N LYS A 215 49.52 27.34 71.25
CA LYS A 215 50.48 27.24 70.15
C LYS A 215 50.06 28.09 68.93
N ALA A 216 49.02 28.94 69.04
CA ALA A 216 48.40 29.70 67.93
C ALA A 216 48.07 31.24 68.19
N GLY A 217 47.19 31.70 69.14
CA GLY A 217 47.10 33.12 69.75
C GLY A 217 45.90 34.17 69.55
N VAL A 218 44.99 34.55 70.53
CA VAL A 218 43.46 34.66 70.33
C VAL A 218 42.47 35.83 71.03
N LYS A 219 41.39 36.54 70.39
CA LYS A 219 40.11 37.59 70.62
C LYS A 219 38.36 37.55 70.23
N VAL A 220 37.42 37.95 69.16
CA VAL A 220 35.77 37.91 68.91
C VAL A 220 34.74 38.00 67.48
N ARG A 221 33.71 37.16 66.82
CA ARG A 221 32.43 37.43 65.75
C ARG A 221 31.21 36.49 64.93
N LYS A 222 30.60 36.58 63.59
CA LYS A 222 29.09 36.21 62.93
C LYS A 222 28.56 35.86 61.30
N SER A 223 27.23 35.52 60.77
CA SER A 223 26.59 34.97 59.32
C SER A 223 25.01 35.08 58.54
N PRO A 224 24.46 34.54 57.26
CA PRO A 224 23.17 34.82 56.23
C PRO A 224 22.12 33.80 55.23
N THR A 225 21.09 34.14 54.21
CA THR A 225 19.92 33.35 53.25
C THR A 225 19.12 33.90 51.80
N ASN A 226 18.05 33.59 50.79
CA ASN A 226 16.84 32.70 50.04
C ASN A 226 16.06 33.14 48.52
N THR A 227 14.99 32.81 47.53
CA THR A 227 13.78 31.89 46.77
C THR A 227 12.90 32.40 45.34
N THR A 228 11.85 32.05 44.32
CA THR A 228 10.67 31.12 43.53
C THR A 228 9.96 31.51 41.97
N THR A 229 8.90 31.19 40.96
CA THR A 229 7.55 30.40 40.29
C THR A 229 6.99 30.61 38.63
N ALA A 230 5.92 30.31 37.62
CA ALA A 230 4.51 29.63 36.96
C ALA A 230 4.00 29.78 35.27
N SER A 231 2.92 29.48 34.26
CA SER A 231 1.54 28.75 33.60
C SER A 231 0.89 29.05 31.97
N THR A 232 -0.16 28.69 30.96
CA THR A 232 -1.42 27.79 30.26
C THR A 232 -2.29 28.03 28.72
N PRO A 233 -3.26 27.21 27.91
CA PRO A 233 -3.97 27.23 26.37
C PRO A 233 -5.50 26.64 25.65
N MET A 234 -6.07 26.69 24.26
CA MET A 234 -7.53 26.26 23.47
C MET A 234 -7.99 25.97 21.75
N PRO A 235 -9.27 25.54 21.08
CA PRO A 235 -9.81 25.01 19.56
C PRO A 235 -11.34 25.10 18.63
N VAL A 236 -11.77 24.59 17.28
CA VAL A 236 -13.14 24.67 16.25
C VAL A 236 -13.71 23.75 14.81
N PRO A 237 -14.95 23.82 13.94
CA PRO A 237 -15.76 22.94 12.72
C PRO A 237 -16.65 23.45 11.26
N THR A 238 -17.59 23.02 10.14
CA THR A 238 -18.65 22.01 9.26
C THR A 238 -19.34 22.13 7.61
N PRO A 239 -20.33 21.32 6.80
CA PRO A 239 -20.89 21.18 5.19
C PRO A 239 -22.40 20.67 4.37
N SER A 240 -22.83 20.53 2.93
CA SER A 240 -24.18 19.98 2.01
C SER A 240 -24.46 19.93 0.25
N THR A 241 -25.40 19.55 -0.87
CA THR A 241 -26.73 18.79 -1.65
C THR A 241 -27.10 18.83 -3.39
N GLU A 242 -28.04 18.44 -4.52
CA GLU A 242 -29.34 17.66 -5.31
C GLU A 242 -29.72 17.72 -7.06
N SER A 243 -30.67 17.30 -8.18
CA SER A 243 -31.82 16.36 -9.02
C SER A 243 -32.31 16.55 -10.74
N GLN A 244 -33.23 16.11 -11.85
CA GLN A 244 -34.47 15.23 -12.66
C GLN A 244 -34.87 15.31 -14.42
N THR A 245 -35.77 14.86 -15.55
CA THR A 245 -36.97 13.96 -16.41
C THR A 245 -37.33 14.05 -18.15
N ALA A 246 -38.22 13.60 -19.29
CA ALA A 246 -39.38 12.67 -20.13
C ALA A 246 -39.88 12.87 -21.85
N THR A 247 -40.76 12.38 -22.99
CA THR A 247 -41.72 11.31 -23.92
C THR A 247 -42.46 11.65 -25.51
N THR A 248 -43.30 11.12 -26.65
CA THR A 248 -43.99 9.97 -27.73
C THR A 248 -45.04 10.33 -29.14
N SER A 249 -45.83 9.77 -30.30
CA SER A 249 -46.28 8.66 -31.54
C SER A 249 -47.64 8.80 -32.67
N LEU A 250 -48.35 8.26 -33.91
CA LEU A 250 -48.57 7.40 -35.37
C LEU A 250 -50.05 7.40 -36.37
N SER A 251 -50.75 6.88 -37.61
CA SER A 251 -50.93 6.07 -39.10
C SER A 251 -52.38 6.03 -40.14
N ALA A 252 -53.03 5.46 -41.38
CA ALA A 252 -53.13 4.59 -42.84
C ALA A 252 -54.49 4.45 -44.03
N ASN A 253 -54.71 3.76 -45.35
CA ASN A 253 -55.99 3.55 -46.47
C ASN A 253 -56.26 2.49 -47.89
N ALA A 254 -57.15 2.59 -49.10
CA ALA A 254 -58.04 1.59 -50.13
C ALA A 254 -58.50 1.52 -51.84
N PRO A 255 -59.26 0.48 -52.60
CA PRO A 255 -59.63 0.13 -54.20
C PRO A 255 -60.97 -0.68 -55.02
N SER A 256 -61.29 -0.88 -56.46
CA SER A 256 -62.39 -1.75 -57.39
C SER A 256 -62.61 -1.96 -59.14
N ARG A 257 -63.55 -2.82 -59.91
CA ARG A 257 -64.15 -3.16 -61.48
C ARG A 257 -64.00 -4.42 -62.69
N VAL A 258 -64.52 -4.53 -64.08
CA VAL A 258 -64.71 -5.77 -65.19
C VAL A 258 -65.11 -5.77 -66.90
N PHE A 259 -64.69 -6.60 -68.06
CA PHE A 259 -64.73 -6.58 -69.74
C PHE A 259 -64.87 -7.84 -70.86
N PRO A 260 -64.52 -7.80 -72.26
CA PRO A 260 -64.08 -8.86 -73.31
C PRO A 260 -62.65 -8.82 -74.13
N LYS A 261 -62.41 -9.36 -75.41
CA LYS A 261 -61.16 -10.08 -76.02
C LYS A 261 -60.51 -9.77 -77.49
N ILE A 262 -59.32 -10.36 -77.94
CA ILE A 262 -58.79 -10.67 -79.38
C ILE A 262 -57.48 -11.59 -79.62
N PHE A 263 -56.61 -11.88 -78.64
CA PHE A 263 -55.13 -11.98 -78.77
C PHE A 263 -54.35 -13.29 -79.10
N GLY A 264 -54.96 -14.46 -79.30
CA GLY A 264 -54.24 -15.73 -79.53
C GLY A 264 -53.61 -16.31 -78.25
N ASN A 265 -52.96 -15.47 -77.45
CA ASN A 265 -52.84 -15.61 -76.00
C ASN A 265 -54.24 -15.50 -75.37
N LYS A 266 -54.96 -16.62 -75.35
CA LYS A 266 -56.32 -16.77 -74.78
C LYS A 266 -56.45 -16.32 -73.31
N LYS A 267 -55.33 -16.23 -72.57
CA LYS A 267 -55.35 -15.63 -71.23
C LYS A 267 -55.42 -14.11 -71.32
N LEU A 268 -54.59 -13.45 -72.13
CA LEU A 268 -54.68 -12.01 -72.37
C LEU A 268 -56.07 -11.62 -72.87
N GLU A 269 -56.67 -12.42 -73.77
CA GLU A 269 -58.10 -12.30 -74.11
C GLU A 269 -59.02 -12.33 -72.89
N SER A 270 -58.90 -13.35 -72.04
CA SER A 270 -59.74 -13.50 -70.84
C SER A 270 -59.50 -12.44 -69.76
N ILE A 271 -58.33 -11.81 -69.77
CA ILE A 271 -57.88 -10.80 -68.81
C ILE A 271 -58.43 -9.46 -69.20
N LEU A 272 -58.18 -9.06 -70.46
CA LEU A 272 -58.87 -7.94 -71.07
C LEU A 272 -60.35 -8.17 -70.84
N ALA A 273 -60.86 -9.41 -71.02
CA ALA A 273 -62.24 -9.83 -70.74
C ALA A 273 -62.73 -9.80 -69.28
N ARG A 274 -62.06 -9.05 -68.41
CA ARG A 274 -62.47 -8.87 -67.03
C ARG A 274 -62.04 -7.51 -66.47
N LEU A 275 -62.03 -6.46 -67.30
CA LEU A 275 -61.64 -5.07 -66.95
C LEU A 275 -62.55 -3.84 -67.29
N ASP A 276 -63.52 -3.90 -68.24
CA ASP A 276 -64.31 -2.82 -68.90
C ASP A 276 -64.69 -1.68 -67.99
N ASP A 277 -64.99 -0.60 -68.69
CA ASP A 277 -66.11 0.23 -68.33
C ASP A 277 -66.92 0.64 -69.57
N PRO A 278 -68.26 0.67 -69.52
CA PRO A 278 -69.09 1.25 -70.58
C PRO A 278 -68.74 2.69 -70.98
N HIS A 279 -67.86 3.36 -70.23
CA HIS A 279 -67.29 4.68 -70.55
C HIS A 279 -66.01 4.64 -71.43
N ILE A 280 -65.44 3.46 -71.70
CA ILE A 280 -64.29 3.26 -72.60
C ILE A 280 -64.70 3.48 -74.05
N ASN A 281 -63.82 4.09 -74.85
CA ASN A 281 -64.02 4.25 -76.28
C ASN A 281 -64.14 2.88 -76.99
N PRO A 282 -65.30 2.52 -77.57
CA PRO A 282 -65.49 1.23 -78.25
C PRO A 282 -64.53 1.03 -79.42
N GLN A 283 -64.06 2.11 -80.06
CA GLN A 283 -63.10 2.00 -81.16
C GLN A 283 -61.75 1.40 -80.72
N LEU A 284 -61.35 1.54 -79.45
CA LEU A 284 -60.15 0.87 -78.94
C LEU A 284 -60.37 -0.64 -78.78
N VAL A 285 -61.61 -1.04 -78.49
CA VAL A 285 -62.04 -2.45 -78.36
C VAL A 285 -62.16 -3.11 -79.73
N GLU A 286 -62.64 -2.36 -80.72
CA GLU A 286 -62.85 -2.82 -82.10
C GLU A 286 -61.56 -2.90 -82.93
N ASN A 287 -60.57 -2.02 -82.69
CA ASN A 287 -59.33 -1.95 -83.47
C ASN A 287 -58.13 -2.72 -82.87
N MET A 288 -58.36 -3.57 -81.87
CA MET A 288 -57.29 -4.37 -81.25
C MET A 288 -56.62 -5.32 -82.26
N ASP A 289 -55.28 -5.37 -82.24
CA ASP A 289 -54.45 -6.20 -83.11
C ASP A 289 -53.32 -6.85 -82.29
N GLU A 290 -53.05 -8.13 -82.52
CA GLU A 290 -51.97 -8.89 -81.87
C GLU A 290 -50.59 -8.35 -82.28
N LEU A 291 -50.44 -7.87 -83.52
CA LEU A 291 -49.18 -7.36 -84.08
C LEU A 291 -48.85 -5.92 -83.68
N ASN A 292 -49.83 -5.15 -83.18
CA ASN A 292 -49.64 -3.75 -82.77
C ASN A 292 -49.87 -3.55 -81.26
N PRO A 293 -48.87 -3.85 -80.41
CA PRO A 293 -48.99 -3.76 -78.97
C PRO A 293 -49.35 -2.35 -78.47
N ASN A 294 -49.09 -1.29 -79.23
CA ASN A 294 -49.49 0.06 -78.81
C ASN A 294 -51.02 0.22 -78.73
N ILE A 295 -51.82 -0.50 -79.52
CA ILE A 295 -53.29 -0.42 -79.42
C ILE A 295 -53.77 -1.09 -78.13
N VAL A 296 -53.17 -2.22 -77.76
CA VAL A 296 -53.40 -2.90 -76.47
C VAL A 296 -53.04 -1.97 -75.30
N LEU A 297 -51.98 -1.18 -75.46
CA LEU A 297 -51.54 -0.18 -74.48
C LEU A 297 -52.53 0.97 -74.37
N GLU A 298 -52.94 1.61 -75.47
CA GLU A 298 -53.93 2.71 -75.43
C GLU A 298 -55.31 2.26 -74.92
N PHE A 299 -55.76 1.04 -75.27
CA PHE A 299 -56.96 0.41 -74.68
C PHE A 299 -56.86 0.31 -73.15
N LEU A 300 -55.74 -0.20 -72.64
CA LEU A 300 -55.51 -0.32 -71.19
C LEU A 300 -55.39 1.08 -70.55
N LEU A 301 -54.80 2.07 -71.25
CA LEU A 301 -54.69 3.45 -70.77
C LEU A 301 -56.05 4.12 -70.66
N GLU A 302 -56.92 3.94 -71.67
CA GLU A 302 -58.32 4.38 -71.64
C GLU A 302 -59.03 3.77 -70.43
N LEU A 303 -58.95 2.45 -70.29
CA LEU A 303 -59.57 1.69 -69.21
C LEU A 303 -59.14 2.18 -67.81
N ASN A 304 -57.84 2.49 -67.63
CA ASN A 304 -57.36 2.94 -66.32
C ASN A 304 -57.95 4.30 -65.89
N LYS A 305 -58.40 5.14 -66.84
CA LYS A 305 -59.10 6.41 -66.57
C LYS A 305 -60.48 6.16 -65.94
N HIS A 306 -61.11 5.03 -66.27
CA HIS A 306 -62.47 4.71 -65.84
C HIS A 306 -62.52 3.77 -64.64
N THR A 307 -61.67 2.74 -64.56
CA THR A 307 -61.86 1.64 -63.58
C THR A 307 -60.69 1.27 -62.70
N GLN A 308 -59.52 1.92 -62.82
CA GLN A 308 -58.33 1.56 -62.05
C GLN A 308 -57.97 0.06 -62.18
N ILE A 309 -57.31 -0.32 -63.30
CA ILE A 309 -57.13 -1.72 -63.74
C ILE A 309 -56.61 -2.65 -62.62
N THR A 310 -55.71 -2.13 -61.78
CA THR A 310 -55.07 -2.79 -60.64
C THR A 310 -55.98 -3.63 -59.76
N ASN A 311 -57.21 -3.17 -59.60
CA ASN A 311 -58.18 -3.72 -58.66
C ASN A 311 -58.84 -4.98 -59.23
N ASN A 312 -58.73 -5.16 -60.54
CA ASN A 312 -59.54 -6.05 -61.38
C ASN A 312 -58.68 -7.09 -62.10
N LEU A 313 -57.38 -7.05 -61.84
CA LEU A 313 -56.39 -8.04 -62.27
C LEU A 313 -56.01 -8.95 -61.10
N SER A 314 -55.88 -10.24 -61.36
CA SER A 314 -55.03 -11.10 -60.53
C SER A 314 -53.55 -10.84 -60.86
N ASP A 315 -52.66 -11.37 -60.03
CA ASP A 315 -51.21 -11.11 -60.18
C ASP A 315 -50.65 -11.84 -61.42
N ASP A 316 -51.18 -13.04 -61.72
CA ASP A 316 -50.90 -13.75 -62.96
C ASP A 316 -51.36 -12.96 -64.19
N ASP A 317 -52.46 -12.20 -64.07
CA ASP A 317 -53.00 -11.42 -65.18
C ASP A 317 -52.09 -10.21 -65.49
N ILE A 318 -51.59 -9.54 -64.46
CA ILE A 318 -50.54 -8.51 -64.57
C ILE A 318 -49.29 -9.09 -65.22
N VAL A 319 -48.83 -10.27 -64.78
CA VAL A 319 -47.68 -10.98 -65.38
C VAL A 319 -47.90 -11.27 -66.87
N ILE A 320 -49.12 -11.67 -67.27
CA ILE A 320 -49.44 -11.99 -68.66
C ILE A 320 -49.47 -10.75 -69.55
N ILE A 321 -50.03 -9.63 -69.07
CA ILE A 321 -49.98 -8.33 -69.76
C ILE A 321 -48.51 -7.88 -69.91
N LEU A 322 -47.75 -7.86 -68.82
CA LEU A 322 -46.34 -7.44 -68.84
C LEU A 322 -45.48 -8.34 -69.74
N LYS A 323 -45.72 -9.65 -69.78
CA LYS A 323 -45.00 -10.58 -70.65
C LYS A 323 -45.25 -10.28 -72.12
N TYR A 324 -46.50 -10.01 -72.52
CA TYR A 324 -46.82 -9.62 -73.91
C TYR A 324 -45.96 -8.43 -74.36
N PHE A 325 -45.94 -7.33 -73.61
CA PHE A 325 -45.10 -6.16 -73.92
C PHE A 325 -43.59 -6.43 -73.87
N ASN A 326 -43.15 -7.24 -72.90
CA ASN A 326 -41.75 -7.62 -72.76
C ASN A 326 -41.25 -8.47 -73.94
N ASP A 327 -42.06 -9.39 -74.45
CA ASP A 327 -41.68 -10.24 -75.58
C ASP A 327 -41.44 -9.39 -76.84
N PHE A 328 -42.20 -8.31 -77.06
CA PHE A 328 -41.91 -7.33 -78.13
C PHE A 328 -40.57 -6.58 -77.92
N LEU A 329 -40.23 -6.17 -76.69
CA LEU A 329 -38.92 -5.58 -76.38
C LEU A 329 -37.76 -6.58 -76.56
N ILE A 330 -37.98 -7.86 -76.27
CA ILE A 330 -36.97 -8.91 -76.50
C ILE A 330 -36.57 -8.95 -77.97
N HIS A 331 -37.53 -8.79 -78.88
CA HIS A 331 -37.35 -8.77 -80.34
C HIS A 331 -37.04 -7.38 -80.92
N GLY A 332 -36.73 -6.38 -80.08
CA GLY A 332 -36.21 -5.07 -80.52
C GLY A 332 -37.26 -4.03 -80.93
N TYR A 333 -38.54 -4.27 -80.68
CA TYR A 333 -39.61 -3.32 -81.01
C TYR A 333 -39.54 -2.05 -80.14
N GLN A 334 -39.39 -0.87 -80.75
CA GLN A 334 -39.31 0.41 -80.05
C GLN A 334 -40.69 1.07 -79.83
N GLY A 335 -41.59 0.33 -79.16
CA GLY A 335 -42.91 0.84 -78.78
C GLY A 335 -42.84 1.89 -77.66
N ASN A 336 -43.91 2.68 -77.48
CA ASN A 336 -43.97 3.68 -76.41
C ASN A 336 -44.37 3.05 -75.05
N PHE A 337 -43.71 1.95 -74.70
CA PHE A 337 -44.04 1.13 -73.54
C PHE A 337 -43.69 1.80 -72.21
N GLN A 338 -43.02 2.96 -72.22
CA GLN A 338 -42.88 3.81 -71.03
C GLN A 338 -44.25 4.23 -70.47
N LYS A 339 -45.29 4.35 -71.31
CA LYS A 339 -46.68 4.55 -70.87
C LYS A 339 -47.25 3.40 -70.02
N LEU A 340 -46.64 2.22 -69.97
CA LEU A 340 -47.08 1.14 -69.05
C LEU A 340 -47.06 1.58 -67.58
N ARG A 341 -46.31 2.63 -67.24
CA ARG A 341 -46.42 3.35 -65.96
C ARG A 341 -47.85 3.85 -65.71
N GLU A 342 -48.43 4.57 -66.66
CA GLU A 342 -49.74 5.22 -66.54
C GLU A 342 -50.89 4.23 -66.32
N LEU A 343 -50.75 2.97 -66.75
CA LEU A 343 -51.68 1.88 -66.46
C LEU A 343 -51.79 1.53 -64.96
N LYS A 344 -50.78 1.94 -64.17
CA LYS A 344 -50.61 1.60 -62.75
C LYS A 344 -50.57 0.09 -62.43
N ILE A 345 -50.40 -0.80 -63.43
CA ILE A 345 -50.56 -2.28 -63.33
C ILE A 345 -49.53 -3.01 -62.45
N TYR A 346 -49.51 -2.64 -61.19
CA TYR A 346 -48.74 -3.22 -60.11
C TYR A 346 -49.62 -3.12 -58.86
N LYS A 347 -49.57 -4.15 -58.01
CA LYS A 347 -50.11 -4.02 -56.66
C LYS A 347 -48.95 -3.55 -55.78
N PRO A 348 -49.04 -2.37 -55.12
CA PRO A 348 -48.10 -2.06 -54.06
C PRO A 348 -48.19 -3.18 -53.01
N LEU A 349 -47.05 -3.56 -52.43
CA LEU A 349 -46.95 -4.67 -51.48
C LEU A 349 -47.99 -4.64 -50.33
N TRP A 350 -48.47 -3.44 -49.98
CA TRP A 350 -49.60 -3.20 -49.08
C TRP A 350 -50.56 -2.21 -49.75
N GLY A 351 -51.87 -2.47 -49.67
CA GLY A 351 -52.91 -1.67 -50.35
C GLY A 351 -54.29 -2.34 -50.36
N THR A 352 -54.35 -3.66 -50.18
CA THR A 352 -55.58 -4.36 -49.79
C THR A 352 -55.85 -4.11 -48.29
N ILE A 353 -56.85 -3.28 -48.00
CA ILE A 353 -57.44 -3.17 -46.64
C ILE A 353 -58.05 -4.53 -46.23
N SER A 354 -58.02 -4.90 -44.95
CA SER A 354 -58.83 -6.02 -44.46
C SER A 354 -60.34 -5.77 -44.65
N SER A 355 -61.16 -6.80 -44.56
CA SER A 355 -62.62 -6.62 -44.41
C SER A 355 -62.97 -5.77 -43.18
N ASP A 356 -62.14 -5.86 -42.14
CA ASP A 356 -62.44 -5.45 -40.77
C ASP A 356 -62.05 -3.97 -40.53
N ASP A 357 -60.93 -3.51 -41.11
CA ASP A 357 -60.47 -2.12 -40.98
C ASP A 357 -61.47 -1.11 -41.60
N LYS A 358 -62.35 -1.58 -42.52
CA LYS A 358 -63.40 -0.77 -43.16
C LYS A 358 -64.42 -0.17 -42.18
N GLN A 359 -64.52 -0.66 -40.95
CA GLN A 359 -65.41 -0.10 -39.93
C GLN A 359 -64.77 1.03 -39.12
N GLN A 360 -63.45 1.01 -38.88
CA GLN A 360 -62.77 2.12 -38.21
C GLN A 360 -62.58 3.31 -39.16
N GLN A 361 -62.44 3.07 -40.46
CA GLN A 361 -62.40 4.11 -41.49
C GLN A 361 -63.79 4.65 -41.86
N GLN A 362 -64.50 5.25 -40.90
CA GLN A 362 -65.72 6.04 -41.15
C GLN A 362 -65.84 7.36 -40.37
N GLN A 363 -64.80 7.80 -39.65
CA GLN A 363 -64.85 9.02 -38.80
C GLN A 363 -63.74 10.06 -39.04
N GLN A 364 -62.90 9.92 -40.07
CA GLN A 364 -61.99 10.98 -40.54
C GLN A 364 -62.03 11.10 -42.07
N GLN A 365 -62.16 12.32 -42.59
CA GLN A 365 -62.25 12.61 -44.02
C GLN A 365 -60.88 13.03 -44.59
N MET A 366 -60.10 12.08 -45.11
CA MET A 366 -58.98 12.36 -46.05
C MET A 366 -58.88 11.24 -47.11
N PRO A 367 -59.07 11.54 -48.41
CA PRO A 367 -59.11 10.52 -49.46
C PRO A 367 -57.71 10.22 -50.04
N ILE A 368 -57.07 9.13 -49.60
CA ILE A 368 -55.76 8.70 -50.13
C ILE A 368 -55.80 8.37 -51.64
N GLN A 369 -56.97 8.12 -52.22
CA GLN A 369 -57.13 7.84 -53.66
C GLN A 369 -56.65 8.98 -54.58
N GLN A 370 -56.52 10.23 -54.11
CA GLN A 370 -55.95 11.33 -54.89
C GLN A 370 -54.40 11.39 -54.84
N CYS A 371 -53.74 10.70 -53.91
CA CYS A 371 -52.28 10.75 -53.73
C CYS A 371 -51.50 9.83 -54.68
N CYS A 372 -52.18 9.02 -55.49
CA CYS A 372 -51.58 7.93 -56.28
C CYS A 372 -51.44 8.23 -57.78
N SER A 373 -50.94 9.43 -58.16
CA SER A 373 -50.44 9.70 -59.52
C SER A 373 -48.96 9.33 -59.62
N LEU A 374 -48.58 8.55 -60.64
CA LEU A 374 -47.22 7.99 -60.74
C LEU A 374 -46.15 9.06 -61.05
N GLU A 375 -46.56 10.19 -61.62
CA GLU A 375 -45.75 11.41 -61.82
C GLU A 375 -45.17 11.94 -60.51
N ASN A 376 -45.78 11.61 -59.35
CA ASN A 376 -45.25 11.95 -58.05
C ASN A 376 -44.19 10.97 -57.52
N PHE A 377 -44.10 9.73 -58.03
CA PHE A 377 -43.26 8.67 -57.44
C PHE A 377 -41.87 8.62 -58.09
N SER A 378 -40.84 8.89 -57.29
CA SER A 378 -39.44 8.98 -57.75
C SER A 378 -38.80 7.62 -57.99
N HIS A 379 -39.16 6.60 -57.21
CA HIS A 379 -38.57 5.27 -57.28
C HIS A 379 -39.62 4.16 -57.28
N VAL A 380 -39.44 3.19 -58.17
CA VAL A 380 -40.28 1.98 -58.25
C VAL A 380 -39.34 0.79 -58.26
N TYR A 381 -39.40 -0.05 -57.22
CA TYR A 381 -38.50 -1.19 -57.01
C TYR A 381 -39.23 -2.51 -57.25
N VAL A 382 -38.58 -3.48 -57.89
CA VAL A 382 -39.13 -4.83 -58.11
C VAL A 382 -38.50 -5.81 -57.12
N LEU A 383 -39.32 -6.50 -56.31
CA LEU A 383 -38.88 -7.49 -55.32
C LEU A 383 -39.31 -8.92 -55.69
N HIS A 384 -38.50 -9.90 -55.26
CA HIS A 384 -38.86 -11.31 -55.33
C HIS A 384 -40.02 -11.65 -54.37
N GLU A 385 -40.77 -12.72 -54.63
CA GLU A 385 -41.90 -13.14 -53.78
C GLU A 385 -41.45 -13.47 -52.34
N GLU A 386 -40.26 -14.02 -52.17
CA GLU A 386 -39.67 -14.33 -50.85
C GLU A 386 -39.42 -13.06 -50.05
N TRP A 387 -38.67 -12.10 -50.61
CA TRP A 387 -38.48 -10.77 -50.02
C TRP A 387 -39.78 -10.08 -49.67
N SER A 388 -40.73 -10.07 -50.60
CA SER A 388 -42.10 -9.61 -50.39
C SER A 388 -42.69 -10.22 -49.10
N ASN A 389 -42.63 -11.54 -48.96
CA ASN A 389 -43.24 -12.26 -47.87
C ASN A 389 -42.49 -12.09 -46.54
N ILE A 390 -41.17 -11.93 -46.58
CA ILE A 390 -40.32 -11.66 -45.41
C ILE A 390 -40.56 -10.25 -44.90
N ILE A 391 -40.49 -9.24 -45.77
CA ILE A 391 -40.76 -7.84 -45.43
C ILE A 391 -42.21 -7.67 -44.94
N ARG A 392 -43.19 -8.36 -45.55
CA ARG A 392 -44.59 -8.42 -45.07
C ARG A 392 -44.77 -9.06 -43.68
N ARG A 393 -43.89 -9.97 -43.28
CA ARG A 393 -43.94 -10.62 -41.95
C ARG A 393 -43.21 -9.81 -40.88
N SER A 394 -42.11 -9.16 -41.24
CA SER A 394 -41.27 -8.40 -40.31
C SER A 394 -41.81 -7.01 -40.00
N PHE A 395 -42.37 -6.31 -40.99
CA PHE A 395 -42.82 -4.92 -40.82
C PHE A 395 -44.35 -4.84 -40.65
N LYS A 396 -44.81 -4.07 -39.67
CA LYS A 396 -46.24 -3.86 -39.38
C LYS A 396 -46.97 -3.23 -40.57
N ARG A 397 -48.23 -3.61 -40.82
CA ARG A 397 -49.03 -3.19 -42.01
C ARG A 397 -49.01 -1.68 -42.29
N ASN A 398 -49.05 -0.85 -41.24
CA ASN A 398 -49.12 0.60 -41.34
C ASN A 398 -47.77 1.27 -41.67
N PHE A 399 -46.67 0.54 -41.48
CA PHE A 399 -45.30 1.01 -41.62
C PHE A 399 -45.00 1.63 -43.00
N PHE A 400 -45.41 0.93 -44.05
CA PHE A 400 -45.19 1.35 -45.43
C PHE A 400 -46.12 2.49 -45.84
N THR A 401 -47.34 2.49 -45.30
CA THR A 401 -48.34 3.53 -45.54
C THR A 401 -47.90 4.89 -45.02
N GLU A 402 -47.02 4.94 -44.02
CA GLU A 402 -46.32 6.16 -43.61
C GLU A 402 -45.07 6.37 -44.48
N GLN A 403 -44.08 5.49 -44.34
CA GLN A 403 -42.69 5.79 -44.75
C GLN A 403 -42.42 5.70 -46.27
N PHE A 404 -43.19 4.90 -47.00
CA PHE A 404 -42.99 4.73 -48.45
C PHE A 404 -43.89 5.68 -49.26
N HIS A 405 -45.03 6.12 -48.72
CA HIS A 405 -45.80 7.23 -49.29
C HIS A 405 -45.06 8.57 -49.13
N GLU A 406 -44.49 8.88 -47.96
CA GLU A 406 -43.66 10.09 -47.76
C GLU A 406 -42.49 10.16 -48.76
N LYS A 407 -41.73 9.06 -48.89
CA LYS A 407 -40.57 8.97 -49.80
C LYS A 407 -40.93 8.73 -51.27
N LYS A 408 -42.22 8.71 -51.64
CA LYS A 408 -42.65 8.59 -53.04
C LYS A 408 -42.09 7.32 -53.71
N THR A 409 -42.11 6.20 -52.98
CA THR A 409 -41.54 4.91 -53.38
C THR A 409 -42.63 3.83 -53.54
N VAL A 410 -42.61 3.08 -54.64
CA VAL A 410 -43.48 1.90 -54.84
C VAL A 410 -42.65 0.62 -54.85
N LEU A 411 -43.15 -0.46 -54.23
CA LEU A 411 -42.56 -1.79 -54.25
C LEU A 411 -43.48 -2.77 -54.99
N LEU A 412 -42.96 -3.42 -56.04
CA LEU A 412 -43.68 -4.34 -56.90
C LEU A 412 -43.33 -5.79 -56.56
N MET A 413 -44.32 -6.67 -56.53
CA MET A 413 -44.10 -8.12 -56.46
C MET A 413 -44.03 -8.74 -57.85
N GLN A 414 -43.02 -9.57 -58.12
CA GLN A 414 -43.05 -10.49 -59.25
C GLN A 414 -42.64 -11.90 -58.82
N LYS A 415 -43.49 -12.90 -59.12
CA LYS A 415 -43.15 -14.34 -58.97
C LYS A 415 -42.05 -14.80 -59.92
N LYS A 416 -41.75 -14.01 -60.97
CA LYS A 416 -40.79 -14.31 -62.05
C LYS A 416 -40.21 -12.98 -62.57
N ILE A 417 -39.10 -12.52 -61.99
CA ILE A 417 -38.47 -11.25 -62.37
C ILE A 417 -37.68 -11.39 -63.66
N GLU A 418 -36.82 -12.42 -63.78
CA GLU A 418 -35.88 -12.58 -64.89
C GLU A 418 -36.52 -12.47 -66.28
N PRO A 419 -37.67 -13.13 -66.56
CA PRO A 419 -38.29 -13.06 -67.88
C PRO A 419 -38.81 -11.66 -68.25
N LEU A 420 -38.99 -10.78 -67.27
CA LEU A 420 -39.55 -9.43 -67.41
C LEU A 420 -38.51 -8.32 -67.14
N SER A 421 -37.25 -8.70 -66.97
CA SER A 421 -36.13 -7.78 -66.73
C SER A 421 -36.05 -6.65 -67.78
N LYS A 422 -36.22 -6.97 -69.08
CA LYS A 422 -36.19 -5.96 -70.16
C LYS A 422 -37.32 -4.94 -70.05
N ILE A 423 -38.57 -5.37 -69.81
CA ILE A 423 -39.69 -4.43 -69.66
C ILE A 423 -39.52 -3.55 -68.42
N PHE A 424 -39.04 -4.10 -67.30
CA PHE A 424 -38.76 -3.30 -66.11
C PHE A 424 -37.65 -2.26 -66.33
N SER A 425 -36.53 -2.64 -66.96
CA SER A 425 -35.47 -1.69 -67.30
C SER A 425 -35.95 -0.59 -68.27
N HIS A 426 -36.70 -0.96 -69.32
CA HIS A 426 -37.25 0.01 -70.28
C HIS A 426 -38.28 0.97 -69.63
N VAL A 427 -39.10 0.45 -68.71
CA VAL A 427 -40.07 1.20 -67.91
C VAL A 427 -39.39 1.89 -66.69
N ARG A 428 -38.05 1.89 -66.62
CA ARG A 428 -37.20 2.51 -65.59
C ARG A 428 -37.55 2.09 -64.15
N PHE A 429 -37.95 0.84 -63.94
CA PHE A 429 -38.07 0.27 -62.60
C PHE A 429 -36.71 -0.24 -62.13
N ASN A 430 -36.39 0.02 -60.87
CA ASN A 430 -35.15 -0.41 -60.23
C ASN A 430 -35.30 -1.89 -59.84
N ILE A 431 -34.58 -2.77 -60.55
CA ILE A 431 -34.36 -4.14 -60.10
C ILE A 431 -33.15 -4.09 -59.16
N LEU A 432 -33.35 -4.42 -57.88
CA LEU A 432 -32.27 -4.50 -56.89
C LEU A 432 -31.84 -5.95 -56.72
N SER A 433 -30.55 -6.15 -56.44
CA SER A 433 -30.04 -7.42 -55.90
C SER A 433 -30.52 -7.66 -54.47
N ASP A 434 -30.49 -8.90 -53.98
CA ASP A 434 -30.90 -9.24 -52.62
C ASP A 434 -30.13 -8.44 -51.55
N LEU A 435 -28.84 -8.21 -51.80
CA LEU A 435 -27.99 -7.37 -50.96
C LEU A 435 -28.47 -5.92 -50.90
N GLU A 436 -28.82 -5.33 -52.05
CA GLU A 436 -29.36 -3.97 -52.12
C GLU A 436 -30.78 -3.87 -51.54
N ILE A 437 -31.61 -4.90 -51.68
CA ILE A 437 -32.93 -4.96 -51.01
C ILE A 437 -32.73 -4.88 -49.50
N PHE A 438 -31.78 -5.62 -48.94
CA PHE A 438 -31.47 -5.52 -47.52
C PHE A 438 -30.92 -4.13 -47.14
N LEU A 439 -29.86 -3.67 -47.80
CA LEU A 439 -29.13 -2.46 -47.41
C LEU A 439 -29.89 -1.16 -47.68
N GLN A 440 -30.68 -1.08 -48.77
CA GLN A 440 -31.39 0.14 -49.17
C GLN A 440 -32.85 0.18 -48.67
N LEU A 441 -33.52 -0.97 -48.51
CA LEU A 441 -34.95 -1.02 -48.18
C LEU A 441 -35.25 -1.56 -46.78
N CYS A 442 -34.41 -2.43 -46.22
CA CYS A 442 -34.63 -3.01 -44.89
C CYS A 442 -33.82 -2.31 -43.79
N LEU A 443 -32.51 -2.17 -43.97
CA LEU A 443 -31.57 -1.64 -42.98
C LEU A 443 -31.93 -0.23 -42.46
N PRO A 444 -32.32 0.76 -43.30
CA PRO A 444 -32.67 2.12 -42.84
C PRO A 444 -33.90 2.17 -41.93
N TYR A 445 -34.61 1.05 -41.79
CA TYR A 445 -35.83 0.89 -41.02
C TYR A 445 -35.74 -0.25 -40.00
N PHE A 446 -34.58 -0.90 -39.86
CA PHE A 446 -34.39 -2.09 -39.04
C PHE A 446 -34.73 -1.84 -37.56
N ARG A 447 -34.41 -0.64 -37.05
CA ARG A 447 -34.77 -0.16 -35.70
C ARG A 447 -36.28 0.05 -35.44
N LYS A 448 -37.12 0.02 -36.47
CA LYS A 448 -38.59 0.16 -36.36
C LYS A 448 -39.31 -1.20 -36.38
N LEU A 449 -38.57 -2.29 -36.54
CA LEU A 449 -39.03 -3.68 -36.36
C LEU A 449 -39.24 -4.00 -34.87
N ASP A 450 -39.88 -5.13 -34.57
CA ASP A 450 -39.74 -5.78 -33.26
C ASP A 450 -38.56 -6.78 -33.25
N VAL A 451 -38.14 -7.20 -32.05
CA VAL A 451 -36.97 -8.08 -31.84
C VAL A 451 -37.03 -9.36 -32.69
N LYS A 452 -38.21 -9.98 -32.74
CA LYS A 452 -38.42 -11.23 -33.48
C LYS A 452 -38.32 -11.01 -34.98
N SER A 453 -38.82 -9.88 -35.45
CA SER A 453 -38.75 -9.45 -36.84
C SER A 453 -37.33 -9.06 -37.26
N GLN A 454 -36.54 -8.43 -36.38
CA GLN A 454 -35.10 -8.22 -36.56
C GLN A 454 -34.34 -9.55 -36.67
N GLY A 455 -34.53 -10.46 -35.70
CA GLY A 455 -33.85 -11.76 -35.66
C GLY A 455 -34.16 -12.64 -36.87
N ASN A 456 -35.42 -12.75 -37.28
CA ASN A 456 -35.82 -13.48 -38.48
C ASN A 456 -35.21 -12.90 -39.76
N LEU A 457 -35.15 -11.57 -39.86
CA LEU A 457 -34.66 -10.87 -41.05
C LEU A 457 -33.14 -10.99 -41.20
N LEU A 458 -32.38 -10.87 -40.10
CA LEU A 458 -30.95 -11.16 -40.08
C LEU A 458 -30.67 -12.64 -40.35
N LYS A 459 -31.50 -13.55 -39.83
CA LYS A 459 -31.35 -14.98 -40.10
C LYS A 459 -31.44 -15.29 -41.60
N TYR A 460 -32.47 -14.77 -42.29
CA TYR A 460 -32.59 -14.88 -43.74
C TYR A 460 -31.42 -14.21 -44.48
N PHE A 461 -30.98 -13.03 -44.03
CA PHE A 461 -29.81 -12.37 -44.63
C PHE A 461 -28.57 -13.28 -44.62
N ILE A 462 -28.31 -13.94 -43.48
CA ILE A 462 -27.17 -14.85 -43.33
C ILE A 462 -27.33 -16.09 -44.22
N GLU A 463 -28.44 -16.82 -44.07
CA GLU A 463 -28.65 -18.12 -44.69
C GLU A 463 -28.84 -18.05 -46.22
N ASP A 464 -29.45 -16.97 -46.73
CA ASP A 464 -29.87 -16.87 -48.13
C ASP A 464 -29.18 -15.76 -48.95
N ILE A 465 -28.34 -14.92 -48.36
CA ILE A 465 -27.62 -13.87 -49.10
C ILE A 465 -26.14 -13.94 -48.78
N ASP A 466 -25.77 -13.84 -47.50
CA ASP A 466 -24.38 -13.63 -47.12
C ASP A 466 -23.48 -14.76 -47.62
N ASP A 467 -23.87 -16.02 -47.45
CA ASP A 467 -23.12 -17.18 -47.94
C ASP A 467 -23.02 -17.28 -49.47
N LYS A 468 -23.75 -16.44 -50.22
CA LYS A 468 -23.69 -16.31 -51.69
C LYS A 468 -22.84 -15.11 -52.16
N LEU A 469 -22.45 -14.19 -51.28
CA LEU A 469 -21.67 -12.98 -51.60
C LEU A 469 -20.18 -13.25 -51.84
N PHE A 470 -19.58 -12.53 -52.78
CA PHE A 470 -18.13 -12.52 -52.97
C PHE A 470 -17.40 -11.84 -51.79
N PRO A 471 -16.13 -12.17 -51.50
CA PRO A 471 -15.41 -11.64 -50.33
C PRO A 471 -15.35 -10.11 -50.23
N HIS A 472 -15.29 -9.40 -51.37
CA HIS A 472 -15.27 -7.94 -51.40
C HIS A 472 -16.65 -7.32 -51.12
N GLU A 473 -17.73 -7.99 -51.54
CA GLU A 473 -19.11 -7.61 -51.23
C GLU A 473 -19.42 -7.85 -49.75
N LYS A 474 -18.95 -8.98 -49.19
CA LYS A 474 -19.02 -9.25 -47.74
C LYS A 474 -18.36 -8.12 -46.95
N GLU A 475 -17.12 -7.73 -47.29
CA GLU A 475 -16.40 -6.64 -46.62
C GLU A 475 -17.17 -5.30 -46.70
N GLN A 476 -17.64 -4.91 -47.89
CA GLN A 476 -18.45 -3.70 -48.06
C GLN A 476 -19.77 -3.76 -47.26
N CYS A 477 -20.41 -4.94 -47.21
CA CYS A 477 -21.62 -5.17 -46.43
C CYS A 477 -21.34 -5.08 -44.91
N ARG A 478 -20.31 -5.76 -44.40
CA ARG A 478 -19.91 -5.70 -42.98
C ARG A 478 -19.64 -4.27 -42.55
N LYS A 479 -19.00 -3.45 -43.39
CA LYS A 479 -18.80 -2.03 -43.10
C LYS A 479 -20.11 -1.26 -43.02
N GLN A 480 -21.03 -1.43 -43.98
CA GLN A 480 -22.33 -0.74 -43.90
C GLN A 480 -23.17 -1.18 -42.69
N LEU A 481 -23.09 -2.46 -42.30
CA LEU A 481 -23.76 -2.97 -41.11
C LEU A 481 -23.09 -2.51 -39.81
N HIS A 482 -21.77 -2.44 -39.75
CA HIS A 482 -21.06 -1.81 -38.64
C HIS A 482 -21.58 -0.38 -38.40
N ASP A 483 -21.68 0.42 -39.45
CA ASP A 483 -22.01 1.84 -39.31
C ASP A 483 -23.52 2.13 -39.08
N HIS A 484 -24.43 1.16 -39.35
CA HIS A 484 -25.90 1.39 -39.35
C HIS A 484 -26.78 0.30 -38.70
N LEU A 485 -26.24 -0.84 -38.27
CA LEU A 485 -27.04 -1.92 -37.68
C LEU A 485 -27.35 -1.62 -36.20
N GLU A 486 -28.58 -1.17 -35.96
CA GLU A 486 -29.15 -0.91 -34.64
C GLU A 486 -30.04 -2.10 -34.19
N ILE A 487 -29.73 -2.74 -33.06
CA ILE A 487 -30.47 -3.92 -32.54
C ILE A 487 -30.93 -3.75 -31.10
N PHE A 488 -31.97 -4.51 -30.71
CA PHE A 488 -32.48 -4.51 -29.34
C PHE A 488 -31.52 -5.16 -28.33
N THR A 489 -31.51 -4.60 -27.13
CA THR A 489 -30.71 -5.05 -25.98
C THR A 489 -31.51 -5.91 -24.99
N GLN A 490 -30.83 -6.65 -24.12
CA GLN A 490 -31.49 -7.46 -23.09
C GLN A 490 -32.17 -6.57 -22.03
N THR A 491 -33.48 -6.80 -21.82
CA THR A 491 -34.23 -6.19 -20.72
C THR A 491 -34.16 -7.03 -19.45
N LEU A 492 -34.33 -6.37 -18.30
CA LEU A 492 -34.52 -7.05 -17.01
C LEU A 492 -35.91 -7.72 -16.97
N THR A 493 -36.01 -8.95 -17.49
CA THR A 493 -37.23 -9.76 -17.32
C THR A 493 -37.39 -10.20 -15.86
N ASN A 494 -38.60 -10.05 -15.30
CA ASN A 494 -38.88 -10.04 -13.85
C ASN A 494 -38.53 -11.32 -13.04
N ASN A 495 -38.00 -12.37 -13.65
CA ASN A 495 -37.72 -13.65 -12.98
C ASN A 495 -36.59 -13.59 -11.92
N ASN A 496 -35.78 -12.51 -11.88
CA ASN A 496 -34.66 -12.32 -10.95
C ASN A 496 -34.82 -11.12 -9.99
N GLU A 497 -36.04 -10.61 -9.79
CA GLU A 497 -36.32 -9.39 -8.99
C GLU A 497 -35.86 -9.41 -7.51
N HIS A 498 -35.39 -10.55 -6.99
CA HIS A 498 -34.98 -10.73 -5.59
C HIS A 498 -33.51 -10.44 -5.29
N VAL A 499 -32.64 -10.24 -6.29
CA VAL A 499 -31.17 -10.15 -6.10
C VAL A 499 -30.58 -8.76 -6.38
N GLN A 500 -31.18 -7.95 -7.24
CA GLN A 500 -30.50 -6.78 -7.84
C GLN A 500 -31.09 -5.40 -7.51
N LYS A 501 -31.70 -5.23 -6.33
CA LYS A 501 -32.39 -4.00 -5.88
C LYS A 501 -31.53 -3.03 -5.04
N LEU A 502 -30.20 -3.07 -5.14
CA LEU A 502 -29.30 -2.33 -4.23
C LEU A 502 -28.13 -1.57 -4.90
N SER A 503 -27.87 -1.73 -6.21
CA SER A 503 -26.63 -1.25 -6.85
C SER A 503 -26.73 0.09 -7.58
N THR A 504 -27.93 0.66 -7.77
CA THR A 504 -28.11 2.04 -8.25
C THR A 504 -29.27 2.72 -7.52
N GLY A 505 -29.04 3.90 -6.96
CA GLY A 505 -30.06 4.70 -6.26
C GLY A 505 -31.11 5.36 -7.17
N ILE A 506 -31.25 4.90 -8.43
CA ILE A 506 -32.22 5.39 -9.40
C ILE A 506 -33.18 4.24 -9.70
N ALA A 507 -34.37 4.30 -9.10
CA ALA A 507 -35.43 3.32 -9.32
C ALA A 507 -36.07 3.50 -10.72
N LYS A 508 -35.35 3.13 -11.78
CA LYS A 508 -35.95 2.88 -13.10
C LYS A 508 -37.03 1.81 -12.93
N THR A 509 -38.27 2.18 -13.19
CA THR A 509 -39.42 1.25 -13.10
C THR A 509 -39.30 0.16 -14.17
N SER A 510 -39.86 -1.04 -13.93
CA SER A 510 -39.88 -2.17 -14.88
C SER A 510 -40.84 -1.97 -16.07
N ARG A 511 -40.76 -0.78 -16.68
CA ARG A 511 -41.53 -0.31 -17.84
C ARG A 511 -40.70 0.47 -18.87
N ASP A 512 -39.41 0.68 -18.63
CA ASP A 512 -38.51 1.16 -19.68
C ASP A 512 -38.56 0.16 -20.85
N PRO A 513 -38.89 0.59 -22.08
CA PRO A 513 -38.97 -0.31 -23.23
C PRO A 513 -37.58 -0.85 -23.60
N PRO A 514 -37.48 -2.00 -24.30
CA PRO A 514 -36.20 -2.54 -24.73
C PRO A 514 -35.43 -1.52 -25.56
N GLU A 515 -34.25 -1.15 -25.08
CA GLU A 515 -33.41 -0.11 -25.68
C GLU A 515 -32.73 -0.66 -26.95
N ILE A 516 -32.57 0.21 -27.94
CA ILE A 516 -31.95 -0.11 -29.23
C ILE A 516 -30.61 0.60 -29.29
N CYS A 517 -29.53 -0.15 -29.51
CA CYS A 517 -28.17 0.38 -29.60
C CYS A 517 -27.50 -0.05 -30.90
N ALA A 518 -26.48 0.70 -31.33
CA ALA A 518 -25.69 0.32 -32.50
C ALA A 518 -24.80 -0.90 -32.19
N ILE A 519 -24.60 -1.78 -33.17
CA ILE A 519 -23.92 -3.07 -32.94
C ILE A 519 -22.48 -2.92 -32.41
N TYR A 520 -21.78 -1.84 -32.78
CA TYR A 520 -20.44 -1.51 -32.31
C TYR A 520 -20.39 -0.96 -30.88
N GLU A 521 -21.52 -0.78 -30.20
CA GLU A 521 -21.59 -0.37 -28.79
C GLU A 521 -21.82 -1.58 -27.86
N LEU A 522 -22.30 -2.69 -28.42
CA LEU A 522 -22.69 -3.91 -27.70
C LEU A 522 -21.54 -4.93 -27.60
N TYR A 523 -21.68 -5.84 -26.64
CA TYR A 523 -20.68 -6.83 -26.27
C TYR A 523 -21.20 -8.26 -26.45
N ASP A 524 -20.30 -9.20 -26.76
CA ASP A 524 -20.61 -10.62 -26.88
C ASP A 524 -21.04 -11.21 -25.52
N PRO A 525 -22.28 -11.73 -25.40
CA PRO A 525 -22.80 -12.29 -24.16
C PRO A 525 -22.12 -13.59 -23.73
N ASN A 526 -21.28 -14.19 -24.59
CA ASN A 526 -20.44 -15.35 -24.28
C ASN A 526 -19.03 -14.99 -23.77
N MET A 527 -18.68 -13.70 -23.68
CA MET A 527 -17.44 -13.26 -23.02
C MET A 527 -17.41 -13.74 -21.56
N LYS A 528 -16.33 -14.42 -21.14
CA LYS A 528 -16.19 -14.95 -19.78
C LYS A 528 -16.43 -13.85 -18.74
N ASN A 529 -17.35 -14.10 -17.81
CA ASN A 529 -17.72 -13.22 -16.69
C ASN A 529 -18.29 -11.82 -17.06
N SER A 530 -18.55 -11.53 -18.35
CA SER A 530 -18.97 -10.20 -18.83
C SER A 530 -20.26 -9.68 -18.19
N ARG A 531 -21.28 -10.54 -18.02
CA ARG A 531 -22.57 -10.25 -17.34
C ARG A 531 -22.43 -9.91 -15.84
N SER A 532 -21.21 -9.94 -15.29
CA SER A 532 -20.90 -9.47 -13.93
C SER A 532 -19.94 -8.27 -13.92
N ILE A 533 -19.58 -7.73 -15.09
CA ILE A 533 -18.76 -6.52 -15.30
C ILE A 533 -19.62 -5.41 -15.92
N LEU A 534 -20.50 -5.78 -16.86
CA LEU A 534 -21.42 -4.94 -17.60
C LEU A 534 -22.87 -5.27 -17.25
N ASP A 535 -23.71 -4.25 -17.24
CA ASP A 535 -25.15 -4.35 -16.97
C ASP A 535 -25.90 -4.84 -18.22
N VAL A 536 -27.09 -5.45 -18.09
CA VAL A 536 -27.75 -6.23 -19.16
C VAL A 536 -27.98 -5.48 -20.49
N HIS A 537 -28.19 -4.16 -20.45
CA HIS A 537 -28.38 -3.32 -21.65
C HIS A 537 -27.14 -3.23 -22.56
N HIS A 538 -25.96 -3.70 -22.11
CA HIS A 538 -24.75 -3.79 -22.95
C HIS A 538 -24.71 -5.03 -23.86
N PHE A 539 -25.71 -5.91 -23.77
CA PHE A 539 -25.77 -7.18 -24.51
C PHE A 539 -26.98 -7.22 -25.46
N PRO A 540 -26.85 -7.86 -26.64
CA PRO A 540 -27.95 -8.05 -27.57
C PRO A 540 -29.03 -8.99 -26.98
N ASP A 541 -30.31 -8.75 -27.30
CA ASP A 541 -31.44 -9.59 -26.87
C ASP A 541 -31.21 -11.09 -27.11
N GLU A 542 -31.81 -11.94 -26.27
CA GLU A 542 -31.58 -13.38 -26.31
C GLU A 542 -31.95 -14.04 -27.64
N GLN A 543 -32.82 -13.44 -28.46
CA GLN A 543 -33.11 -13.90 -29.82
C GLN A 543 -31.92 -13.80 -30.78
N PHE A 544 -30.91 -12.99 -30.47
CA PHE A 544 -29.66 -12.90 -31.25
C PHE A 544 -28.57 -13.87 -30.76
N ASN A 545 -28.76 -14.55 -29.62
CA ASN A 545 -27.71 -15.35 -28.95
C ASN A 545 -27.36 -16.69 -29.65
N THR A 546 -27.93 -17.00 -30.81
CA THR A 546 -27.55 -18.22 -31.55
C THR A 546 -26.09 -18.14 -32.05
N PRO A 547 -25.33 -19.25 -32.11
CA PRO A 547 -23.92 -19.21 -32.51
C PRO A 547 -23.69 -18.58 -33.90
N THR A 548 -24.60 -18.82 -34.84
CA THR A 548 -24.54 -18.26 -36.20
C THR A 548 -24.72 -16.73 -36.20
N LEU A 549 -25.75 -16.24 -35.51
CA LEU A 549 -25.98 -14.79 -35.37
C LEU A 549 -24.85 -14.11 -34.61
N LEU A 550 -24.39 -14.66 -33.48
CA LEU A 550 -23.26 -14.08 -32.73
C LEU A 550 -21.95 -14.07 -33.51
N LYS A 551 -21.69 -15.05 -34.40
CA LYS A 551 -20.54 -15.01 -35.32
C LYS A 551 -20.69 -13.85 -36.31
N PHE A 552 -21.83 -13.77 -37.00
CA PHE A 552 -22.11 -12.71 -37.98
C PHE A 552 -22.07 -11.31 -37.36
N LEU A 553 -22.65 -11.13 -36.17
CA LEU A 553 -22.66 -9.86 -35.46
C LEU A 553 -21.26 -9.41 -35.03
N LYS A 554 -20.34 -10.34 -34.69
CA LYS A 554 -18.92 -10.02 -34.44
C LYS A 554 -18.21 -9.51 -35.68
N GLU A 555 -18.47 -10.13 -36.84
CA GLU A 555 -17.99 -9.63 -38.13
C GLU A 555 -18.57 -8.25 -38.46
N CYS A 556 -19.76 -7.91 -37.94
CA CYS A 556 -20.39 -6.59 -38.04
C CYS A 556 -20.01 -5.61 -36.92
N GLY A 557 -19.11 -5.95 -35.98
CA GLY A 557 -18.62 -5.03 -34.94
C GLY A 557 -19.00 -5.34 -33.48
N LEU A 558 -19.80 -6.38 -33.20
CA LEU A 558 -20.14 -6.79 -31.83
C LEU A 558 -18.86 -7.11 -31.04
N ARG A 559 -18.61 -6.40 -29.95
CA ARG A 559 -17.31 -6.40 -29.27
C ARG A 559 -17.05 -7.71 -28.53
N SER A 560 -15.91 -8.33 -28.81
CA SER A 560 -15.41 -9.50 -28.08
C SER A 560 -14.56 -9.15 -26.84
N TYR A 561 -14.34 -7.86 -26.56
CA TYR A 561 -13.62 -7.37 -25.39
C TYR A 561 -14.13 -5.98 -24.97
N ILE A 562 -14.07 -5.67 -23.68
CA ILE A 562 -14.39 -4.34 -23.14
C ILE A 562 -13.30 -3.34 -23.56
N SER A 563 -13.67 -2.19 -24.12
CA SER A 563 -12.71 -1.18 -24.56
C SER A 563 -12.02 -0.48 -23.39
N THR A 564 -10.82 0.07 -23.60
CA THR A 564 -10.06 0.78 -22.55
C THR A 564 -10.90 1.83 -21.84
N ASP A 565 -11.63 2.67 -22.58
CA ASP A 565 -12.40 3.76 -21.98
C ASP A 565 -13.67 3.29 -21.28
N LYS A 566 -14.29 2.18 -21.73
CA LYS A 566 -15.40 1.57 -20.99
C LYS A 566 -14.89 0.89 -19.71
N CYS A 567 -13.69 0.29 -19.72
CA CYS A 567 -13.04 -0.18 -18.50
C CYS A 567 -12.77 0.99 -17.53
N LYS A 568 -12.23 2.13 -17.99
CA LYS A 568 -12.03 3.34 -17.15
C LYS A 568 -13.33 3.79 -16.49
N GLN A 569 -14.42 3.94 -17.26
CA GLN A 569 -15.75 4.30 -16.73
C GLN A 569 -16.25 3.35 -15.64
N ILE A 570 -16.03 2.03 -15.81
CA ILE A 570 -16.44 1.03 -14.81
C ILE A 570 -15.57 1.13 -13.55
N MET A 571 -14.26 1.43 -13.69
CA MET A 571 -13.38 1.67 -12.55
C MET A 571 -13.75 2.93 -11.78
N GLU A 572 -14.05 4.03 -12.47
CA GLU A 572 -14.56 5.27 -11.88
C GLU A 572 -15.89 5.03 -11.15
N SER A 573 -16.82 4.30 -11.79
CA SER A 573 -18.10 3.92 -11.18
C SER A 573 -17.91 3.10 -9.90
N ILE A 574 -17.05 2.06 -9.91
CA ILE A 574 -16.70 1.29 -8.71
C ILE A 574 -16.12 2.22 -7.63
N GLN A 575 -15.18 3.12 -8.00
CA GLN A 575 -14.56 4.03 -7.04
C GLN A 575 -15.55 5.02 -6.42
N VAL A 576 -16.53 5.50 -7.19
CA VAL A 576 -17.58 6.42 -6.71
C VAL A 576 -18.53 5.69 -5.75
N SER A 577 -19.06 4.52 -6.14
CA SER A 577 -19.95 3.74 -5.28
C SER A 577 -19.27 3.29 -3.98
N VAL A 578 -18.00 2.85 -4.04
CA VAL A 578 -17.25 2.48 -2.83
C VAL A 578 -17.01 3.68 -1.91
N LYS A 579 -16.83 4.90 -2.43
CA LYS A 579 -16.73 6.12 -1.60
C LYS A 579 -18.06 6.53 -0.96
N GLN A 580 -19.19 6.14 -1.55
CA GLN A 580 -20.54 6.51 -1.09
C GLN A 580 -21.06 5.48 -0.07
N ASP A 581 -21.13 4.21 -0.45
CA ASP A 581 -21.79 3.14 0.34
C ASP A 581 -20.79 2.16 0.99
N GLY A 582 -19.55 2.14 0.49
CA GLY A 582 -18.52 1.15 0.83
C GLY A 582 -18.58 -0.12 -0.02
N TRP A 583 -17.63 -1.03 0.19
CA TRP A 583 -17.54 -2.28 -0.56
C TRP A 583 -18.72 -3.25 -0.33
N THR A 584 -19.53 -3.43 -1.38
CA THR A 584 -20.58 -4.47 -1.46
C THR A 584 -20.07 -5.71 -2.18
N ASN A 585 -20.74 -6.86 -1.99
CA ASN A 585 -20.36 -8.12 -2.64
C ASN A 585 -20.53 -8.08 -4.17
N GLU A 586 -21.45 -7.27 -4.70
CA GLU A 586 -21.58 -7.05 -6.14
C GLU A 586 -20.42 -6.22 -6.69
N LEU A 587 -19.98 -5.16 -5.97
CA LEU A 587 -18.80 -4.38 -6.34
C LEU A 587 -17.51 -5.20 -6.29
N ARG A 588 -17.34 -6.05 -5.26
CA ARG A 588 -16.21 -7.02 -5.17
C ARG A 588 -16.18 -7.96 -6.37
N LYS A 589 -17.34 -8.50 -6.75
CA LYS A 589 -17.51 -9.41 -7.90
C LYS A 589 -17.20 -8.68 -9.23
N ARG A 590 -17.71 -7.45 -9.41
CA ARG A 590 -17.44 -6.58 -10.57
C ARG A 590 -15.94 -6.26 -10.70
N SER A 591 -15.31 -5.91 -9.58
CA SER A 591 -13.87 -5.63 -9.48
C SER A 591 -13.00 -6.85 -9.85
N LYS A 592 -13.26 -8.02 -9.24
CA LYS A 592 -12.54 -9.27 -9.53
C LYS A 592 -12.61 -9.62 -11.02
N TYR A 593 -13.80 -9.62 -11.60
CA TYR A 593 -13.97 -10.03 -12.98
C TYR A 593 -13.48 -8.98 -13.99
N LEU A 594 -13.50 -7.70 -13.64
CA LEU A 594 -12.81 -6.68 -14.43
C LEU A 594 -11.30 -6.93 -14.45
N TYR A 595 -10.68 -7.29 -13.32
CA TYR A 595 -9.27 -7.70 -13.29
C TYR A 595 -9.00 -8.96 -14.16
N GLU A 596 -9.81 -10.01 -14.04
CA GLU A 596 -9.69 -11.20 -14.90
C GLU A 596 -9.82 -10.88 -16.40
N HIS A 597 -10.76 -10.01 -16.77
CA HIS A 597 -10.97 -9.59 -18.17
C HIS A 597 -9.79 -8.75 -18.70
N LEU A 598 -9.25 -7.84 -17.89
CA LEU A 598 -8.05 -7.08 -18.22
C LEU A 598 -6.85 -8.01 -18.41
N LEU A 599 -6.68 -8.99 -17.53
CA LEU A 599 -5.59 -9.95 -17.57
C LEU A 599 -5.64 -10.82 -18.83
N ALA A 600 -6.82 -11.34 -19.18
CA ALA A 600 -7.02 -12.16 -20.39
C ALA A 600 -6.86 -11.37 -21.71
N ASN A 601 -6.95 -10.04 -21.67
CA ASN A 601 -6.91 -9.17 -22.86
C ASN A 601 -5.79 -8.12 -22.79
N TRP A 602 -4.75 -8.33 -21.98
CA TRP A 602 -3.78 -7.31 -21.58
C TRP A 602 -3.14 -6.57 -22.77
N THR A 603 -2.89 -7.27 -23.88
CA THR A 603 -2.33 -6.74 -25.15
C THR A 603 -3.22 -5.71 -25.86
N ARG A 604 -4.46 -5.51 -25.42
CA ARG A 604 -5.42 -4.56 -26.01
C ARG A 604 -5.45 -3.20 -25.31
N TYR A 605 -4.80 -3.05 -24.15
CA TYR A 605 -4.88 -1.85 -23.33
C TYR A 605 -3.57 -1.07 -23.32
N ASP A 606 -3.69 0.25 -23.18
CA ASP A 606 -2.55 1.13 -22.90
C ASP A 606 -2.31 1.29 -21.39
N ASN A 607 -1.17 1.87 -21.02
CA ASN A 607 -0.74 2.04 -19.62
C ASN A 607 -1.68 2.92 -18.77
N SER A 608 -2.56 3.76 -19.35
CA SER A 608 -3.46 4.63 -18.59
C SER A 608 -4.51 3.85 -17.79
N ILE A 609 -4.80 2.59 -18.16
CA ILE A 609 -5.70 1.74 -17.38
C ILE A 609 -5.16 1.46 -15.97
N LEU A 610 -3.84 1.52 -15.78
CA LEU A 610 -3.17 1.29 -14.51
C LEU A 610 -3.33 2.47 -13.54
N ASP A 611 -3.76 3.64 -14.01
CA ASP A 611 -3.91 4.84 -13.19
C ASP A 611 -5.21 4.87 -12.37
N TYR A 612 -6.11 3.92 -12.60
CA TYR A 612 -7.45 3.87 -12.01
C TYR A 612 -7.52 2.97 -10.77
N LYS A 613 -8.35 3.39 -9.80
CA LYS A 613 -8.53 2.72 -8.50
C LYS A 613 -9.84 1.94 -8.48
N PHE A 614 -9.77 0.62 -8.55
CA PHE A 614 -10.95 -0.25 -8.61
C PHE A 614 -10.84 -1.54 -7.80
N LEU A 615 -9.74 -1.77 -7.08
CA LEU A 615 -9.53 -2.95 -6.25
C LEU A 615 -9.80 -2.65 -4.78
N GLU A 616 -10.45 -3.59 -4.09
CA GLU A 616 -10.48 -3.64 -2.63
C GLU A 616 -9.09 -4.11 -2.14
N PRO A 617 -8.43 -3.41 -1.19
CA PRO A 617 -7.23 -3.94 -0.56
C PRO A 617 -7.56 -5.24 0.19
N TYR A 618 -6.66 -6.23 0.18
CA TYR A 618 -6.81 -7.38 1.06
C TYR A 618 -6.86 -6.91 2.51
N GLN A 619 -7.96 -7.18 3.21
CA GLN A 619 -8.11 -6.88 4.63
C GLN A 619 -7.74 -8.13 5.44
N MET A 620 -6.66 -8.06 6.20
CA MET A 620 -6.25 -9.14 7.11
C MET A 620 -7.31 -9.41 8.18
N HIS A 621 -7.44 -10.67 8.62
CA HIS A 621 -8.43 -11.11 9.61
C HIS A 621 -7.75 -11.81 10.79
N SER A 622 -8.14 -11.51 12.03
CA SER A 622 -7.48 -12.01 13.25
C SER A 622 -7.51 -13.52 13.46
N GLU A 623 -8.33 -14.24 12.70
CA GLU A 623 -8.44 -15.70 12.71
C GLU A 623 -7.46 -16.38 11.74
N ASN A 624 -7.01 -15.67 10.69
CA ASN A 624 -6.20 -16.20 9.59
C ASN A 624 -4.80 -15.54 9.50
N ASP A 625 -4.67 -14.27 9.89
CA ASP A 625 -3.47 -13.45 9.73
C ASP A 625 -2.73 -13.23 11.05
N GLU A 626 -1.83 -14.16 11.38
CA GLU A 626 -0.91 -14.08 12.53
C GLU A 626 -0.14 -12.75 12.60
N LEU A 627 0.12 -12.11 11.45
CA LEU A 627 0.82 -10.83 11.33
C LEU A 627 0.14 -9.69 12.09
N LEU A 628 -1.18 -9.74 12.27
CA LEU A 628 -1.94 -8.77 13.07
C LEU A 628 -1.59 -8.83 14.57
N GLN A 629 -1.03 -9.95 15.07
CA GLN A 629 -0.57 -10.06 16.46
C GLN A 629 0.69 -9.20 16.73
N LEU A 630 1.46 -8.91 15.68
CA LEU A 630 2.64 -8.04 15.75
C LEU A 630 2.26 -6.56 15.61
N HIS A 631 1.58 -6.22 14.52
CA HIS A 631 1.22 -4.86 14.11
C HIS A 631 -0.02 -4.89 13.19
N GLU A 632 -0.94 -3.95 13.40
CA GLU A 632 -2.12 -3.74 12.54
C GLU A 632 -1.71 -3.52 11.07
N GLN A 633 -2.51 -4.00 10.13
CA GLN A 633 -2.27 -3.76 8.71
C GLN A 633 -2.44 -2.27 8.39
N TYR A 634 -1.50 -1.72 7.58
CA TYR A 634 -1.46 -0.35 7.06
C TYR A 634 -2.40 0.68 7.73
N THR A 635 -1.97 1.29 8.84
CA THR A 635 -2.71 2.39 9.48
C THR A 635 -2.11 3.75 9.10
N ASN A 636 -2.84 4.52 8.28
CA ASN A 636 -2.52 5.91 8.03
C ASN A 636 -2.92 6.73 9.27
N SER A 637 -1.97 7.50 9.84
CA SER A 637 -2.05 8.09 11.18
C SER A 637 -3.05 9.27 11.33
N SER A 638 -4.06 9.36 10.48
CA SER A 638 -4.95 10.51 10.30
C SER A 638 -6.43 10.23 10.52
N GLU A 639 -6.86 8.98 10.63
CA GLU A 639 -8.28 8.60 10.77
C GLU A 639 -8.58 7.93 12.12
N PRO A 640 -9.71 8.28 12.79
CA PRO A 640 -9.97 7.87 14.17
C PRO A 640 -10.55 6.45 14.33
N ASN A 641 -10.88 5.73 13.25
CA ASN A 641 -11.41 4.36 13.32
C ASN A 641 -10.81 3.46 12.21
N PRO A 642 -9.88 2.54 12.52
CA PRO A 642 -9.20 1.73 11.50
C PRO A 642 -10.16 0.80 10.74
N LYS A 643 -11.31 0.42 11.33
CA LYS A 643 -12.30 -0.45 10.67
C LYS A 643 -13.01 0.20 9.47
N ASP A 644 -13.19 1.51 9.47
CA ASP A 644 -13.85 2.21 8.35
C ASP A 644 -12.88 2.50 7.21
N SER A 645 -11.59 2.69 7.51
CA SER A 645 -10.56 3.06 6.51
C SER A 645 -10.49 2.10 5.31
N PHE A 646 -10.63 0.78 5.52
CA PHE A 646 -10.64 -0.21 4.44
C PHE A 646 -11.99 -0.25 3.69
N ARG A 647 -13.12 -0.04 4.38
CA ARG A 647 -14.47 -0.16 3.81
C ARG A 647 -14.72 0.78 2.62
N PHE A 648 -14.12 1.96 2.63
CA PHE A 648 -14.30 3.00 1.61
C PHE A 648 -13.04 3.22 0.74
N THR A 649 -12.01 2.38 0.87
CA THR A 649 -10.75 2.50 0.12
C THR A 649 -10.76 1.67 -1.17
N CYS A 650 -10.40 2.30 -2.30
CA CYS A 650 -9.96 1.61 -3.51
C CYS A 650 -8.48 1.87 -3.81
N ILE A 651 -7.77 0.85 -4.29
CA ILE A 651 -6.38 0.95 -4.75
C ILE A 651 -6.26 0.69 -6.27
N LYS A 652 -5.18 1.21 -6.87
CA LYS A 652 -4.74 0.82 -8.23
C LYS A 652 -4.06 -0.54 -8.15
N ILE A 653 -3.96 -1.23 -9.28
CA ILE A 653 -3.13 -2.45 -9.41
C ILE A 653 -1.66 -2.15 -9.02
N SER A 654 -1.15 -0.97 -9.38
CA SER A 654 0.23 -0.55 -9.08
C SER A 654 0.45 0.07 -7.70
N ASP A 655 -0.61 0.29 -6.91
CA ASP A 655 -0.52 0.92 -5.58
C ASP A 655 -0.37 -0.11 -4.44
N GLY A 656 -0.61 -1.40 -4.73
CA GLY A 656 -0.58 -2.50 -3.76
C GLY A 656 0.54 -3.51 -4.04
N GLU A 657 0.97 -4.20 -2.99
CA GLU A 657 1.94 -5.29 -3.05
C GLU A 657 1.24 -6.65 -3.04
N LEU A 658 1.81 -7.67 -3.69
CA LEU A 658 1.22 -9.02 -3.71
C LEU A 658 1.16 -9.65 -2.31
N LEU A 659 0.05 -10.34 -1.98
CA LEU A 659 -0.17 -10.99 -0.69
C LEU A 659 0.97 -11.95 -0.28
N LYS A 660 1.61 -12.64 -1.23
CA LYS A 660 2.80 -13.49 -0.97
C LYS A 660 4.01 -12.74 -0.40
N TYR A 661 4.06 -11.42 -0.54
CA TYR A 661 5.09 -10.55 0.01
C TYR A 661 4.64 -9.80 1.29
N ALA A 662 3.48 -10.14 1.87
CA ALA A 662 2.93 -9.49 3.06
C ALA A 662 3.96 -9.32 4.19
N LYS A 663 4.71 -10.39 4.53
CA LYS A 663 5.77 -10.36 5.57
C LYS A 663 6.84 -9.27 5.37
N LEU A 664 7.04 -8.79 4.13
CA LEU A 664 8.00 -7.73 3.82
C LEU A 664 7.41 -6.31 3.94
N CYS A 665 6.08 -6.14 3.89
CA CYS A 665 5.48 -4.84 3.59
C CYS A 665 4.10 -4.50 4.24
N TRP A 666 3.42 -5.42 4.94
CA TRP A 666 2.01 -5.26 5.34
C TRP A 666 1.66 -4.05 6.25
N THR A 667 2.63 -3.51 6.99
CA THR A 667 2.43 -2.27 7.79
C THR A 667 2.73 -1.00 6.98
N SER A 668 3.35 -1.14 5.80
CA SER A 668 3.98 -0.05 5.05
C SER A 668 3.23 0.34 3.76
N SER A 669 2.50 -0.60 3.17
CA SER A 669 1.72 -0.48 1.93
C SER A 669 0.41 -1.29 2.03
N TYR A 670 -0.52 -1.05 1.12
CA TYR A 670 -1.69 -1.92 0.92
C TYR A 670 -1.28 -3.26 0.28
N LEU A 671 -2.04 -4.30 0.57
CA LEU A 671 -1.90 -5.62 -0.06
C LEU A 671 -2.99 -5.81 -1.12
N LEU A 672 -2.62 -6.43 -2.24
CA LEU A 672 -3.54 -6.75 -3.33
C LEU A 672 -4.47 -7.91 -2.92
N PRO A 673 -5.75 -7.89 -3.34
CA PRO A 673 -6.75 -8.90 -2.96
C PRO A 673 -6.36 -10.30 -3.45
N GLU A 674 -6.81 -11.33 -2.73
CA GLU A 674 -6.31 -12.71 -2.81
C GLU A 674 -6.40 -13.36 -4.21
N PHE A 675 -7.32 -12.89 -5.07
CA PHE A 675 -7.45 -13.36 -6.44
C PHE A 675 -6.34 -12.85 -7.38
N ILE A 676 -5.52 -11.89 -6.94
CA ILE A 676 -4.35 -11.40 -7.67
C ILE A 676 -3.12 -12.19 -7.24
N ARG A 677 -2.86 -13.28 -7.98
CA ARG A 677 -1.73 -14.20 -7.79
C ARG A 677 -0.89 -14.24 -9.07
N LEU A 678 0.36 -14.72 -9.00
CA LEU A 678 1.19 -14.94 -10.22
C LEU A 678 0.88 -16.27 -10.92
N ASP A 679 0.30 -17.21 -10.17
CA ASP A 679 -0.01 -18.56 -10.62
C ASP A 679 -1.49 -18.85 -10.31
N TYR A 680 -2.14 -19.60 -11.19
CA TYR A 680 -3.50 -20.10 -11.00
C TYR A 680 -3.60 -21.58 -11.36
N PHE A 681 -4.50 -22.28 -10.67
CA PHE A 681 -4.89 -23.63 -11.05
C PHE A 681 -5.90 -23.54 -12.19
N ASN A 682 -5.63 -24.27 -13.27
CA ASN A 682 -6.60 -24.45 -14.34
C ASN A 682 -7.57 -25.57 -13.90
N ASP A 683 -8.82 -25.20 -13.55
CA ASP A 683 -9.91 -26.09 -13.14
C ASP A 683 -10.12 -27.30 -14.09
N SER A 684 -9.64 -27.19 -15.34
CA SER A 684 -9.74 -28.22 -16.37
C SER A 684 -8.71 -29.36 -16.24
N ASN A 685 -7.60 -29.17 -15.52
CA ASN A 685 -6.39 -29.99 -15.70
C ASN A 685 -5.51 -30.22 -14.44
N ASP A 686 -5.82 -29.64 -13.28
CA ASP A 686 -4.98 -29.64 -12.06
C ASP A 686 -3.54 -29.13 -12.28
N ARG A 687 -3.29 -28.40 -13.38
CA ARG A 687 -1.99 -27.79 -13.68
C ARG A 687 -1.96 -26.35 -13.19
N GLN A 688 -0.88 -26.02 -12.48
CA GLN A 688 -0.53 -24.65 -12.11
C GLN A 688 0.02 -23.95 -13.35
N GLU A 689 -0.78 -23.07 -13.93
CA GLU A 689 -0.37 -22.19 -15.03
C GLU A 689 0.10 -20.85 -14.44
N SER A 690 1.24 -20.37 -14.92
CA SER A 690 1.75 -19.03 -14.58
C SER A 690 1.14 -17.98 -15.51
N ILE A 691 0.97 -16.76 -15.01
CA ILE A 691 0.61 -15.63 -15.86
C ILE A 691 1.75 -15.35 -16.86
N ASP A 692 1.38 -14.98 -18.09
CA ASP A 692 2.29 -14.42 -19.09
C ASP A 692 3.19 -13.32 -18.48
N GLN A 693 4.50 -13.53 -18.54
CA GLN A 693 5.52 -12.61 -18.03
C GLN A 693 5.30 -11.16 -18.51
N ASN A 694 4.85 -10.98 -19.75
CA ASN A 694 4.61 -9.66 -20.34
C ASN A 694 3.39 -8.97 -19.71
N ALA A 695 2.34 -9.74 -19.38
CA ALA A 695 1.19 -9.23 -18.64
C ALA A 695 1.58 -8.82 -17.21
N LEU A 696 2.43 -9.61 -16.55
CA LEU A 696 2.96 -9.30 -15.21
C LEU A 696 3.83 -8.04 -15.18
N GLU A 697 4.54 -7.75 -16.28
CA GLU A 697 5.29 -6.51 -16.45
C GLU A 697 4.37 -5.32 -16.77
N PHE A 698 3.36 -5.50 -17.63
CA PHE A 698 2.31 -4.51 -17.93
C PHE A 698 1.58 -4.08 -16.64
N PHE A 699 1.02 -5.03 -15.89
CA PHE A 699 0.36 -4.76 -14.61
C PHE A 699 1.33 -4.42 -13.47
N LYS A 700 2.64 -4.48 -13.71
CA LYS A 700 3.73 -4.19 -12.76
C LYS A 700 3.76 -5.13 -11.54
N LEU A 701 3.02 -6.23 -11.57
CA LEU A 701 2.82 -7.21 -10.48
C LEU A 701 4.07 -8.04 -10.17
N ASN A 702 4.98 -8.20 -11.13
CA ASN A 702 6.20 -9.02 -10.96
C ASN A 702 7.27 -8.39 -10.05
N LYS A 703 6.97 -7.25 -9.42
CA LYS A 703 7.88 -6.53 -8.55
C LYS A 703 7.85 -7.13 -7.14
N LYS A 704 9.03 -7.31 -6.55
CA LYS A 704 9.17 -7.43 -5.09
C LYS A 704 9.01 -6.03 -4.48
N PRO A 705 8.56 -5.91 -3.22
CA PRO A 705 8.38 -4.60 -2.59
C PRO A 705 9.64 -3.75 -2.65
N SER A 706 9.48 -2.44 -2.80
CA SER A 706 10.62 -1.52 -2.87
C SER A 706 11.38 -1.44 -1.55
N TYR A 707 12.68 -1.12 -1.60
CA TYR A 707 13.53 -0.97 -0.41
C TYR A 707 12.90 -0.06 0.65
N ALA A 708 12.33 1.08 0.23
CA ALA A 708 11.67 2.03 1.11
C ALA A 708 10.45 1.44 1.84
N LEU A 709 9.69 0.53 1.20
CA LEU A 709 8.58 -0.18 1.85
C LEU A 709 9.09 -1.20 2.86
N VAL A 710 10.10 -2.01 2.51
CA VAL A 710 10.68 -3.00 3.44
C VAL A 710 11.34 -2.34 4.65
N GLN A 711 12.07 -1.23 4.43
CA GLN A 711 12.66 -0.40 5.48
C GLN A 711 11.58 0.24 6.37
N LYS A 712 10.52 0.81 5.78
CA LYS A 712 9.37 1.38 6.52
C LYS A 712 8.63 0.31 7.32
N ASN A 713 8.46 -0.90 6.77
CA ASN A 713 7.80 -2.02 7.44
C ASN A 713 8.58 -2.45 8.69
N LEU A 714 9.91 -2.57 8.59
CA LEU A 714 10.76 -2.90 9.73
C LEU A 714 10.82 -1.74 10.75
N ALA A 715 10.81 -0.48 10.31
CA ALA A 715 10.75 0.69 11.19
C ALA A 715 9.42 0.80 11.96
N ASN A 716 8.29 0.43 11.36
CA ASN A 716 7.00 0.33 12.05
C ASN A 716 7.01 -0.75 13.14
N LEU A 717 7.62 -1.91 12.85
CA LEU A 717 7.83 -2.98 13.84
C LEU A 717 8.74 -2.50 14.99
N ALA A 718 9.85 -1.83 14.69
CA ALA A 718 10.71 -1.25 15.72
C ALA A 718 9.95 -0.26 16.62
N LYS A 719 9.20 0.67 16.01
CA LYS A 719 8.40 1.68 16.72
C LYS A 719 7.34 1.04 17.63
N ILE A 720 6.57 0.06 17.15
CA ILE A 720 5.49 -0.53 17.97
C ILE A 720 6.03 -1.36 19.14
N PHE A 721 7.19 -2.02 18.98
CA PHE A 721 7.85 -2.72 20.09
C PHE A 721 8.48 -1.74 21.10
N SER A 722 9.02 -0.59 20.66
CA SER A 722 9.48 0.46 21.59
C SER A 722 8.34 1.06 22.40
N LEU A 723 7.26 1.49 21.74
CA LEU A 723 6.09 2.10 22.41
C LEU A 723 5.36 1.15 23.38
N LYS A 724 5.39 -0.18 23.12
CA LYS A 724 4.87 -1.20 24.04
C LYS A 724 5.75 -1.37 25.30
N ASN A 725 7.02 -0.97 25.25
CA ASN A 725 7.93 -1.02 26.39
C ASN A 725 7.98 0.30 27.19
N GLU A 726 7.82 1.47 26.56
CA GLU A 726 7.82 2.77 27.27
C GLU A 726 6.65 2.90 28.28
N LYS A 727 5.49 2.30 27.96
CA LYS A 727 4.30 2.26 28.85
C LYS A 727 4.47 1.40 30.11
N PHE A 728 5.67 0.88 30.42
CA PHE A 728 5.95 0.21 31.69
C PHE A 728 6.34 1.18 32.82
N ASN A 729 6.71 2.42 32.53
CA ASN A 729 7.18 3.36 33.55
C ASN A 729 6.05 4.20 34.20
N ASP A 730 4.87 4.28 33.58
CA ASP A 730 3.75 5.09 34.05
C ASP A 730 2.44 4.29 34.18
N THR A 731 1.86 4.36 35.38
CA THR A 731 0.51 3.90 35.80
C THR A 731 0.24 2.40 36.01
N ASN A 732 -0.64 2.12 36.99
CA ASN A 732 -0.91 0.79 37.56
C ASN A 732 -1.86 -0.09 36.72
N THR A 733 -1.61 -0.27 35.43
CA THR A 733 -2.33 -1.24 34.59
C THR A 733 -1.35 -2.23 33.98
N SER A 734 -1.53 -3.52 34.29
CA SER A 734 -0.65 -4.61 33.84
C SER A 734 -0.58 -4.68 32.30
N PRO A 735 0.57 -4.36 31.67
CA PRO A 735 0.64 -4.38 30.22
C PRO A 735 0.57 -5.80 29.69
N LYS A 736 -0.16 -6.00 28.59
CA LYS A 736 -0.07 -7.25 27.81
C LYS A 736 1.33 -7.33 27.18
N GLN A 737 2.27 -7.96 27.89
CA GLN A 737 3.55 -8.36 27.30
C GLN A 737 3.26 -9.20 26.05
N ILE A 738 3.97 -8.93 24.97
CA ILE A 738 3.98 -9.84 23.82
C ILE A 738 4.53 -11.18 24.31
N SER A 739 3.76 -12.25 24.10
CA SER A 739 4.12 -13.59 24.58
C SER A 739 5.37 -14.10 23.86
N GLN A 740 6.09 -15.01 24.50
CA GLN A 740 7.31 -15.60 23.91
C GLN A 740 6.99 -16.34 22.60
N HIS A 741 5.82 -16.99 22.53
CA HIS A 741 5.24 -17.61 21.32
C HIS A 741 5.07 -16.60 20.16
N ILE A 742 4.57 -15.38 20.40
CA ILE A 742 4.41 -14.37 19.33
C ILE A 742 5.79 -13.91 18.80
N ILE A 743 6.81 -13.89 19.65
CA ILE A 743 8.19 -13.60 19.23
C ILE A 743 8.71 -14.74 18.36
N ASP A 744 8.62 -15.97 18.86
CA ASP A 744 9.35 -17.11 18.30
C ASP A 744 8.69 -17.69 17.04
N ASP A 745 7.36 -17.80 17.04
CA ASP A 745 6.61 -18.44 15.96
C ASP A 745 6.15 -17.43 14.88
N ILE A 746 6.04 -16.13 15.21
CA ILE A 746 5.55 -15.10 14.29
C ILE A 746 6.62 -14.07 13.94
N LEU A 747 7.28 -13.44 14.92
CA LEU A 747 8.26 -12.37 14.63
C LEU A 747 9.54 -12.90 13.97
N MET A 748 10.16 -13.96 14.50
CA MET A 748 11.40 -14.51 13.93
C MET A 748 11.20 -15.02 12.47
N PRO A 749 10.09 -15.71 12.12
CA PRO A 749 9.74 -16.07 10.74
C PRO A 749 9.24 -14.93 9.84
N VAL A 750 9.15 -13.69 10.35
CA VAL A 750 8.96 -12.46 9.56
C VAL A 750 10.30 -11.76 9.32
N LEU A 751 11.15 -11.67 10.35
CA LEU A 751 12.46 -11.02 10.25
C LEU A 751 13.41 -11.76 9.31
N LYS A 752 13.37 -13.11 9.27
CA LYS A 752 14.20 -13.91 8.34
C LYS A 752 14.00 -13.49 6.86
N PRO A 753 12.77 -13.43 6.29
CA PRO A 753 12.52 -12.85 4.96
C PRO A 753 13.04 -11.42 4.77
N ILE A 754 12.92 -10.54 5.78
CA ILE A 754 13.33 -9.13 5.68
C ILE A 754 14.86 -8.99 5.57
N TYR A 755 15.62 -9.72 6.39
CA TYR A 755 17.09 -9.72 6.29
C TYR A 755 17.57 -10.41 5.00
N ASN A 756 16.89 -11.46 4.55
CA ASN A 756 17.17 -12.11 3.27
C ASN A 756 17.01 -11.12 2.09
N TYR A 757 15.96 -10.27 2.13
CA TYR A 757 15.76 -9.20 1.16
C TYR A 757 16.95 -8.23 1.15
N PHE A 758 17.39 -7.75 2.32
CA PHE A 758 18.52 -6.81 2.38
C PHE A 758 19.86 -7.41 1.94
N LEU A 759 20.07 -8.73 2.10
CA LEU A 759 21.29 -9.42 1.68
C LEU A 759 21.33 -9.73 0.17
N HIS A 760 20.20 -10.11 -0.43
CA HIS A 760 20.17 -10.67 -1.79
C HIS A 760 19.48 -9.78 -2.84
N GLU A 761 18.42 -9.05 -2.48
CA GLU A 761 17.57 -8.31 -3.45
C GLU A 761 18.10 -6.89 -3.74
N ILE A 762 18.95 -6.35 -2.85
CA ILE A 762 19.59 -5.05 -3.07
C ILE A 762 20.67 -5.17 -4.14
N LYS A 763 20.43 -4.45 -5.25
CA LYS A 763 21.40 -4.17 -6.33
C LYS A 763 22.78 -3.78 -5.76
N VAL A 764 23.84 -4.40 -6.29
CA VAL A 764 25.20 -4.33 -5.74
C VAL A 764 25.71 -2.89 -5.68
N GLU A 765 25.39 -2.08 -6.69
CA GLU A 765 25.85 -0.69 -6.85
C GLU A 765 25.33 0.24 -5.74
N ARG A 766 24.11 -0.03 -5.23
CA ARG A 766 23.47 0.76 -4.16
C ARG A 766 23.66 0.16 -2.76
N ARG A 767 24.31 -0.99 -2.67
CA ARG A 767 24.42 -1.78 -1.43
C ARG A 767 25.15 -1.02 -0.31
N THR A 768 26.27 -0.37 -0.64
CA THR A 768 27.07 0.40 0.31
C THR A 768 26.36 1.66 0.80
N GLU A 769 25.60 2.35 -0.07
CA GLU A 769 24.75 3.48 0.32
C GLU A 769 23.71 3.04 1.35
N ILE A 770 22.94 2.00 0.98
CA ILE A 770 21.84 1.50 1.78
C ILE A 770 22.33 0.95 3.12
N TYR A 771 23.39 0.15 3.15
CA TYR A 771 23.89 -0.41 4.43
C TYR A 771 24.35 0.69 5.40
N LYS A 772 24.86 1.83 4.89
CA LYS A 772 25.14 3.02 5.69
C LYS A 772 23.87 3.74 6.18
N GLU A 773 22.78 3.76 5.40
CA GLU A 773 21.46 4.24 5.87
C GLU A 773 20.85 3.33 6.97
N LEU A 774 21.24 2.05 7.03
CA LEU A 774 20.77 1.08 8.01
C LEU A 774 21.60 1.05 9.32
N GLU A 775 22.85 1.54 9.32
CA GLU A 775 23.78 1.47 10.47
C GLU A 775 23.24 2.13 11.75
N ASP A 776 22.68 3.35 11.62
CA ASP A 776 22.09 4.12 12.73
C ASP A 776 20.59 3.83 12.96
N ARG A 777 20.08 2.69 12.49
CA ARG A 777 18.65 2.33 12.61
C ARG A 777 18.44 1.10 13.49
N GLU A 778 17.32 1.10 14.21
CA GLU A 778 16.93 0.01 15.10
C GLU A 778 16.30 -1.14 14.31
N PHE A 779 17.13 -2.04 13.80
CA PHE A 779 16.71 -3.09 12.87
C PHE A 779 17.05 -4.52 13.32
N ILE A 780 17.84 -4.72 14.38
CA ILE A 780 18.06 -6.07 14.94
C ILE A 780 17.23 -6.22 16.21
N TYR A 781 16.38 -7.25 16.26
CA TYR A 781 15.61 -7.59 17.45
C TYR A 781 16.49 -8.31 18.50
N SER A 782 16.51 -7.81 19.74
CA SER A 782 17.17 -8.47 20.87
C SER A 782 16.15 -9.25 21.71
N ARG A 783 16.33 -10.57 21.84
CA ARG A 783 15.56 -11.39 22.79
C ARG A 783 15.71 -10.88 24.23
N THR A 784 16.93 -10.56 24.66
CA THR A 784 17.26 -10.10 26.03
C THR A 784 16.56 -8.80 26.41
N ARG A 785 16.31 -7.89 25.46
CA ARG A 785 15.59 -6.63 25.70
C ARG A 785 14.13 -6.62 25.21
N ARG A 786 13.71 -7.61 24.44
CA ARG A 786 12.43 -7.65 23.72
C ARG A 786 12.13 -6.38 22.91
N GLN A 787 13.16 -5.79 22.30
CA GLN A 787 13.07 -4.57 21.51
C GLN A 787 14.04 -4.61 20.32
N PHE A 788 13.82 -3.74 19.34
CA PHE A 788 14.76 -3.50 18.25
C PHE A 788 15.88 -2.56 18.69
N LEU A 789 17.08 -2.77 18.13
CA LEU A 789 18.30 -2.05 18.48
C LEU A 789 19.19 -1.85 17.25
N GLN A 790 20.06 -0.84 17.31
CA GLN A 790 21.08 -0.57 16.28
C GLN A 790 22.14 -1.68 16.26
N ALA A 791 22.61 -2.05 15.06
CA ALA A 791 23.54 -3.16 14.85
C ALA A 791 24.86 -3.04 15.64
N LYS A 792 25.34 -1.81 15.89
CA LYS A 792 26.53 -1.53 16.70
C LYS A 792 26.46 -1.99 18.17
N PHE A 793 25.28 -2.39 18.67
CA PHE A 793 25.08 -3.00 19.99
C PHE A 793 25.12 -4.54 19.96
N PHE A 794 25.39 -5.18 18.82
CA PHE A 794 25.45 -6.64 18.68
C PHE A 794 26.85 -7.16 18.38
N CYS A 795 27.10 -8.39 18.79
CA CYS A 795 28.31 -9.15 18.47
C CYS A 795 27.93 -10.56 18.00
N LEU A 796 28.55 -11.02 16.90
CA LEU A 796 28.51 -12.42 16.49
C LEU A 796 29.25 -13.29 17.50
N ASN A 797 28.83 -14.55 17.65
CA ASN A 797 29.48 -15.57 18.49
C ASN A 797 29.68 -15.20 19.98
N LEU A 798 29.01 -14.14 20.46
CA LEU A 798 29.04 -13.72 21.86
C LEU A 798 28.11 -14.63 22.68
N PRO A 799 28.58 -15.33 23.73
CA PRO A 799 27.71 -16.11 24.60
C PRO A 799 26.69 -15.21 25.33
N VAL A 800 25.46 -15.68 25.52
CA VAL A 800 24.42 -14.94 26.28
C VAL A 800 24.88 -14.67 27.73
N THR A 801 25.72 -15.54 28.29
CA THR A 801 26.38 -15.36 29.59
C THR A 801 27.25 -14.11 29.65
N ASP A 802 27.70 -13.59 28.52
CA ASP A 802 28.73 -12.55 28.38
C ASP A 802 28.15 -11.20 27.88
N GLU A 803 26.84 -11.12 27.66
CA GLU A 803 26.12 -9.88 27.34
C GLU A 803 26.17 -8.86 28.48
N ILE A 804 26.23 -7.57 28.16
CA ILE A 804 26.17 -6.50 29.17
C ILE A 804 25.17 -5.42 28.72
N PRO A 805 23.87 -5.63 28.94
CA PRO A 805 22.84 -4.66 28.58
C PRO A 805 22.99 -3.32 29.32
N PRO A 806 22.87 -2.16 28.66
CA PRO A 806 22.44 -1.95 27.27
C PRO A 806 23.59 -1.86 26.23
N PHE A 807 24.83 -2.18 26.61
CA PHE A 807 26.01 -1.86 25.80
C PHE A 807 26.37 -2.90 24.73
N ILE A 808 26.17 -4.18 25.01
CA ILE A 808 26.37 -5.27 24.03
C ILE A 808 25.42 -6.45 24.29
N PHE A 809 24.93 -7.02 23.19
CA PHE A 809 24.05 -8.20 23.09
C PHE A 809 24.63 -9.22 22.12
N SER A 810 24.25 -10.48 22.28
CA SER A 810 24.50 -11.53 21.30
C SER A 810 23.57 -11.34 20.09
N LEU A 811 24.08 -11.57 18.87
CA LEU A 811 23.19 -11.81 17.74
C LEU A 811 22.52 -13.19 17.91
N ASP A 812 21.25 -13.28 17.54
CA ASP A 812 20.53 -14.56 17.55
C ASP A 812 21.12 -15.56 16.54
N ASN A 813 21.26 -16.83 16.95
CA ASN A 813 21.68 -17.94 16.09
C ASN A 813 20.76 -18.07 14.86
N ASP A 814 19.46 -17.78 15.00
CA ASP A 814 18.48 -17.72 13.90
C ASP A 814 18.87 -16.77 12.76
N PHE A 815 19.76 -15.82 13.04
CA PHE A 815 20.16 -14.75 12.14
C PHE A 815 21.60 -14.92 11.61
N TYR A 816 22.33 -15.98 12.01
CA TYR A 816 23.74 -16.19 11.61
C TYR A 816 23.91 -16.43 10.10
N GLN A 817 22.87 -16.93 9.42
CA GLN A 817 22.86 -17.05 7.95
C GLN A 817 22.92 -15.69 7.23
N PHE A 818 22.64 -14.57 7.91
CA PHE A 818 22.77 -13.21 7.37
C PHE A 818 23.94 -12.43 8.00
N LYS A 819 24.89 -13.11 8.65
CA LYS A 819 26.06 -12.49 9.33
C LYS A 819 26.76 -11.43 8.48
N ASP A 820 26.92 -11.67 7.18
CA ASP A 820 27.70 -10.80 6.29
C ASP A 820 26.98 -9.48 5.99
N PHE A 821 25.64 -9.46 6.09
CA PHE A 821 24.82 -8.24 6.10
C PHE A 821 24.98 -7.50 7.44
N PHE A 822 24.87 -8.20 8.58
CA PHE A 822 24.99 -7.58 9.90
C PHE A 822 26.35 -6.94 10.15
N LEU A 823 27.43 -7.57 9.71
CA LEU A 823 28.78 -6.99 9.75
C LEU A 823 28.87 -5.67 8.97
N GLN A 824 28.27 -5.61 7.78
CA GLN A 824 28.30 -4.41 6.94
C GLN A 824 27.41 -3.26 7.47
N ILE A 825 26.44 -3.53 8.33
CA ILE A 825 25.66 -2.50 9.05
C ILE A 825 26.18 -2.22 10.48
N GLY A 826 27.34 -2.76 10.88
CA GLY A 826 28.09 -2.32 12.07
C GLY A 826 28.18 -3.29 13.27
N THR A 827 27.57 -4.48 13.18
CA THR A 827 27.69 -5.56 14.18
C THR A 827 29.16 -6.01 14.33
N LYS A 828 29.58 -6.39 15.55
CA LYS A 828 30.95 -6.83 15.82
C LYS A 828 31.16 -8.31 15.43
N SER A 829 32.31 -8.61 14.83
CA SER A 829 32.63 -9.94 14.28
C SER A 829 32.93 -11.00 15.32
N GLU A 830 33.49 -10.60 16.46
CA GLU A 830 33.86 -11.49 17.56
C GLU A 830 34.02 -10.69 18.87
N PRO A 831 33.84 -11.33 20.04
CA PRO A 831 34.11 -10.71 21.32
C PRO A 831 35.62 -10.53 21.54
N HIS A 832 36.06 -9.28 21.71
CA HIS A 832 37.46 -8.88 21.90
C HIS A 832 37.60 -7.95 23.12
N PRO A 833 38.69 -7.98 23.91
CA PRO A 833 38.82 -7.20 25.16
C PRO A 833 38.44 -5.72 25.04
N MET A 834 38.87 -5.04 23.98
CA MET A 834 38.61 -3.61 23.78
C MET A 834 37.12 -3.25 23.74
N LEU A 835 36.23 -4.17 23.35
CA LEU A 835 34.78 -3.99 23.46
C LEU A 835 34.35 -3.76 24.91
N TYR A 836 34.86 -4.59 25.83
CA TYR A 836 34.57 -4.49 27.26
C TYR A 836 35.32 -3.33 27.93
N GLY A 837 36.52 -3.00 27.45
CA GLY A 837 37.24 -1.77 27.82
C GLY A 837 36.42 -0.52 27.48
N ASP A 838 35.74 -0.52 26.32
CA ASP A 838 34.81 0.54 25.94
C ASP A 838 33.55 0.60 26.79
N ILE A 839 33.07 -0.53 27.32
CA ILE A 839 31.95 -0.57 28.27
C ILE A 839 32.37 0.06 29.61
N LEU A 840 33.54 -0.32 30.14
CA LEU A 840 34.12 0.30 31.34
C LEU A 840 34.34 1.81 31.16
N ARG A 841 34.88 2.22 29.99
CA ARG A 841 35.09 3.62 29.61
C ARG A 841 33.78 4.41 29.50
N LYS A 842 32.69 3.79 29.05
CA LYS A 842 31.34 4.40 29.01
C LYS A 842 30.75 4.54 30.41
N LEU A 843 30.80 3.48 31.22
CA LEU A 843 30.33 3.49 32.62
C LEU A 843 31.06 4.58 33.43
N SER A 844 32.39 4.63 33.35
CA SER A 844 33.21 5.65 34.03
C SER A 844 32.91 7.08 33.61
N LYS A 845 32.30 7.32 32.44
CA LYS A 845 31.86 8.65 32.00
C LYS A 845 30.45 9.00 32.47
N VAL A 846 29.56 8.01 32.54
CA VAL A 846 28.17 8.21 33.01
C VAL A 846 28.12 8.52 34.50
N CYS A 847 29.02 7.93 35.29
CA CYS A 847 29.04 8.08 36.74
C CYS A 847 29.87 9.27 37.26
N ASP A 848 30.57 10.04 36.41
CA ASP A 848 31.33 11.28 36.71
C ASP A 848 31.94 11.47 38.13
N GLN A 849 32.62 10.44 38.65
CA GLN A 849 33.19 10.31 40.01
C GLN A 849 32.22 10.08 41.19
N ASP A 850 30.90 10.04 40.96
CA ASP A 850 29.91 9.56 41.92
C ASP A 850 29.98 8.02 42.14
N TYR A 851 29.26 7.56 43.16
CA TYR A 851 29.17 6.15 43.53
C TYR A 851 28.41 5.34 42.48
N LEU A 852 29.01 4.23 42.00
CA LEU A 852 28.31 3.24 41.18
C LEU A 852 27.13 2.66 41.96
N ASN A 853 25.92 2.69 41.39
CA ASN A 853 24.82 1.91 41.96
C ASN A 853 25.03 0.40 41.71
N SER A 854 24.25 -0.44 42.39
CA SER A 854 24.40 -1.92 42.32
C SER A 854 24.35 -2.46 40.87
N ASN A 855 23.54 -1.86 39.99
CA ASN A 855 23.46 -2.26 38.59
C ASN A 855 24.70 -1.85 37.78
N GLU A 856 25.28 -0.69 38.04
CA GLU A 856 26.55 -0.25 37.43
C GLU A 856 27.74 -1.04 37.94
N LEU A 857 27.80 -1.34 39.24
CA LEU A 857 28.84 -2.18 39.84
C LEU A 857 28.80 -3.59 39.23
N CYS A 858 27.62 -4.21 39.14
CA CYS A 858 27.44 -5.52 38.50
C CYS A 858 27.90 -5.53 37.04
N LYS A 859 27.49 -4.53 36.23
CA LYS A 859 27.93 -4.37 34.84
C LYS A 859 29.44 -4.12 34.73
N SER A 860 30.02 -3.36 35.65
CA SER A 860 31.47 -3.06 35.67
C SER A 860 32.29 -4.30 36.00
N LEU A 861 31.88 -5.08 37.01
CA LEU A 861 32.51 -6.35 37.36
C LEU A 861 32.44 -7.34 36.19
N LYS A 862 31.26 -7.49 35.58
CA LYS A 862 31.07 -8.36 34.40
C LYS A 862 31.89 -7.90 33.19
N ALA A 863 31.99 -6.59 32.94
CA ALA A 863 32.82 -6.05 31.86
C ALA A 863 34.31 -6.31 32.12
N MET A 864 34.78 -6.17 33.36
CA MET A 864 36.15 -6.48 33.73
C MET A 864 36.44 -7.99 33.62
N GLU A 865 35.53 -8.86 34.03
CA GLU A 865 35.63 -10.31 33.86
C GLU A 865 35.75 -10.70 32.38
N CYS A 866 34.82 -10.24 31.54
CA CYS A 866 34.84 -10.52 30.11
C CYS A 866 36.07 -9.90 29.41
N PHE A 867 36.53 -8.71 29.83
CA PHE A 867 37.77 -8.10 29.33
C PHE A 867 38.96 -9.06 29.46
N PHE A 868 39.19 -9.62 30.66
CA PHE A 868 40.29 -10.55 30.89
C PHE A 868 40.06 -11.92 30.26
N LYS A 869 38.82 -12.43 30.27
CA LYS A 869 38.42 -13.69 29.60
C LYS A 869 38.85 -13.73 28.15
N TYR A 870 38.56 -12.66 27.39
CA TYR A 870 38.92 -12.55 25.98
C TYR A 870 40.36 -12.04 25.73
N LEU A 871 41.07 -11.58 26.78
CA LEU A 871 42.46 -11.15 26.68
C LEU A 871 43.39 -12.37 26.65
N ALA A 872 43.07 -13.40 27.44
CA ALA A 872 43.78 -14.68 27.42
C ALA A 872 43.67 -15.43 26.08
N THR A 873 42.68 -15.09 25.23
CA THR A 873 42.45 -15.72 23.92
C THR A 873 42.88 -14.86 22.72
N SER A 874 43.24 -13.59 22.92
CA SER A 874 43.60 -12.68 21.82
C SER A 874 45.10 -12.75 21.51
N THR A 875 45.44 -13.12 20.27
CA THR A 875 46.82 -13.18 19.77
C THR A 875 47.34 -11.82 19.27
N THR A 876 46.52 -10.77 19.29
CA THR A 876 46.75 -9.51 18.54
C THR A 876 46.96 -8.27 19.41
N VAL A 877 47.45 -8.43 20.64
CA VAL A 877 47.81 -7.29 21.52
C VAL A 877 49.13 -6.66 21.08
N ASN A 878 49.08 -5.80 20.05
CA ASN A 878 50.23 -5.05 19.58
C ASN A 878 50.75 -4.06 20.63
N SER A 879 52.07 -3.83 20.65
CA SER A 879 52.77 -2.96 21.61
C SER A 879 52.43 -1.47 21.54
N GLN A 880 51.60 -1.05 20.58
CA GLN A 880 51.08 0.32 20.46
C GLN A 880 49.68 0.49 21.10
N THR A 881 49.05 -0.59 21.56
CA THR A 881 47.69 -0.55 22.11
C THR A 881 47.70 0.03 23.52
N LYS A 882 47.43 1.34 23.66
CA LYS A 882 47.18 1.94 24.98
C LYS A 882 45.93 1.30 25.61
N LEU A 883 46.11 0.61 26.73
CA LEU A 883 45.02 0.06 27.52
C LEU A 883 44.11 1.19 28.04
N PRO A 884 42.76 1.09 27.92
CA PRO A 884 41.82 2.14 28.35
C PRO A 884 41.92 2.55 29.82
#